data_AF-A0A8K9Y1C3-F1
#
_entry.id   AF-A0A8K9Y1C3-F1
#
_cell.length_a   1.000
_cell.length_b   1.000
_cell.length_c   1.000
_cell.angle_alpha   90.00
_cell.angle_beta   90.00
_cell.angle_gamma   90.00
#
_symmetry.space_group_name_H-M   'P 1'
#
loop_
_entity.id
_entity.type
_entity.pdbx_description
1 polymer ?
#
loop_
_entity_poly.entity_id
_entity_poly.type
_entity_poly.pdbx_seq_one_letter_code
_entity_poly.pdbx_strand_id
1 'polypeptide(L)'
;MPPKKQKNPSVNISSSLEESEEFSLETTVPTEDISSSDERDRTGTQKVTRQLLERKELLHNLQLLKIEMSQKNLIIDNMKVDHLTKTEELEERLNVALHQKQVLALRLDSQLQLTQDERRKQQALRKQEMDGILLRQKQLEETNRQLCDKAGDLRRSLRDLELTEDKYKELRDIPEERLSITEYVAVYFYEVVSPLKAQLSELHVKRNSLTDDLETHRTEIKSYEEERRVRSELEIRNQRLTLELADTKGLIQEGDFKRDNYSNVKRERDAFECEVGELRKRLELLEMTHEVQTRERNELSREVSTLQQTVTLLQKDKEYVHRQSMELNVRCAHQEDRLERLQTQLDGAQRAREEVYHKYIASRDHYKTEYENKLAEELENIRLKTSQEIDSLQRTSKEMYERENRNLRETRDNAVLEKDRATTAERETQARYDQLLEQFRGVQTGTDSRVAELLNQVKLKSFETERSQMVQEETARNLGQCQMETEKHQKKLEVMTKELYRLQASSEKQITELQAQNAEQQARLQTYEKLEQELDDVTMQAAEIDDEQEAERVLFSYGYGANVPTTAKRRLRQRALPIKGQVSDCSVNQQTAANRLLQQAQQPYSYLIDTVRQRDTQILSLRERITQLEEDTRYTHHSLEKVSVLGLSVQISEEMEGVVILSHLVSARESLCFGFVRSDL
;
A
#
# COMPACT_ATOMS: atom_id res chain seq x y z
N MET A 1 -28.41 39.20 -2.41
CA MET A 1 -28.73 38.57 -1.12
C MET A 1 -27.73 37.44 -0.88
N PRO A 2 -27.02 37.41 0.27
CA PRO A 2 -25.98 36.41 0.52
C PRO A 2 -26.53 35.21 1.33
N PRO A 3 -25.93 34.01 1.23
CA PRO A 3 -26.00 33.03 2.30
C PRO A 3 -24.71 33.04 3.14
N LYS A 4 -24.94 33.36 4.41
CA LYS A 4 -24.25 33.00 5.65
C LYS A 4 -23.00 32.10 5.55
N LYS A 5 -21.86 32.70 5.94
CA LYS A 5 -20.69 32.00 6.49
C LYS A 5 -21.07 31.34 7.82
N GLN A 6 -20.97 30.01 7.88
CA GLN A 6 -20.90 29.27 9.15
C GLN A 6 -19.47 29.35 9.67
N LYS A 7 -19.34 29.87 10.89
CA LYS A 7 -18.12 29.94 11.68
C LYS A 7 -18.20 28.77 12.66
N ASN A 8 -17.31 27.80 12.53
CA ASN A 8 -17.11 26.72 13.50
C ASN A 8 -15.79 26.93 14.26
N PRO A 9 -15.66 26.32 15.44
CA PRO A 9 -15.20 26.99 16.65
C PRO A 9 -13.70 26.89 16.85
N SER A 10 -13.14 27.90 17.52
CA SER A 10 -11.84 27.82 18.18
C SER A 10 -11.90 26.70 19.23
N VAL A 11 -11.23 25.60 18.95
CA VAL A 11 -11.00 24.53 19.92
C VAL A 11 -10.04 25.08 20.98
N ASN A 12 -10.58 25.20 22.19
CA ASN A 12 -9.84 25.41 23.42
C ASN A 12 -8.81 24.29 23.60
N ILE A 13 -7.55 24.67 23.83
CA ILE A 13 -6.60 23.80 24.52
C ILE A 13 -6.70 24.21 25.98
N SER A 14 -7.63 23.56 26.69
CA SER A 14 -7.61 23.47 28.14
C SER A 14 -6.54 22.46 28.52
N SER A 15 -5.48 22.91 29.18
CA SER A 15 -4.57 22.06 29.94
C SER A 15 -4.97 22.19 31.41
N SER A 16 -5.78 21.24 31.89
CA SER A 16 -6.03 20.98 33.30
C SER A 16 -5.77 19.50 33.56
N LEU A 17 -4.75 19.20 34.37
CA LEU A 17 -4.72 18.14 35.38
C LEU A 17 -3.39 18.31 36.14
N GLU A 18 -3.49 18.76 37.40
CA GLU A 18 -3.25 17.93 38.61
C GLU A 18 -1.74 17.71 38.82
N GLU A 19 -1.16 18.50 39.73
CA GLU A 19 -0.96 18.06 41.12
C GLU A 19 -0.12 16.79 41.18
N SER A 20 1.19 16.98 41.24
CA SER A 20 2.10 16.05 41.89
C SER A 20 3.15 16.90 42.57
N GLU A 21 3.06 16.89 43.89
CA GLU A 21 3.92 17.58 44.84
C GLU A 21 5.40 17.35 44.52
N GLU A 22 6.10 18.41 44.12
CA GLU A 22 7.56 18.43 44.17
C GLU A 22 7.99 18.46 45.64
N PHE A 23 8.20 17.27 46.21
CA PHE A 23 9.07 17.11 47.37
C PHE A 23 10.47 17.62 46.98
N SER A 24 10.69 18.90 47.29
CA SER A 24 11.99 19.55 47.24
C SER A 24 12.89 18.89 48.28
N LEU A 25 13.61 17.84 47.88
CA LEU A 25 14.71 17.28 48.65
C LEU A 25 15.95 18.13 48.42
N GLU A 26 15.95 19.26 49.13
CA GLU A 26 17.14 19.87 49.71
C GLU A 26 18.07 18.76 50.22
N THR A 27 19.19 18.54 49.54
CA THR A 27 20.35 17.84 50.13
C THR A 27 21.45 18.87 50.28
N THR A 28 21.21 19.76 51.24
CA THR A 28 22.27 20.39 52.02
C THR A 28 23.18 19.27 52.52
N VAL A 29 24.47 19.36 52.17
CA VAL A 29 25.52 18.48 52.66
C VAL A 29 25.59 18.64 54.19
N PRO A 30 25.25 17.62 54.99
CA PRO A 30 25.52 17.64 56.42
C PRO A 30 26.96 17.17 56.60
N THR A 31 27.86 18.11 56.84
CA THR A 31 29.12 17.83 57.55
C THR A 31 28.76 17.47 58.98
N GLU A 32 28.44 16.21 59.24
CA GLU A 32 28.45 15.66 60.59
C GLU A 32 29.73 14.84 60.83
N ASP A 33 30.48 15.40 61.77
CA ASP A 33 31.62 14.87 62.51
C ASP A 33 31.56 13.36 62.76
N ILE A 34 32.40 12.61 62.05
CA ILE A 34 32.84 11.30 62.53
C ILE A 34 34.01 11.56 63.47
N SER A 35 33.64 11.83 64.72
CA SER A 35 34.47 11.75 65.92
C SER A 35 35.37 10.51 65.89
N SER A 36 36.65 10.72 65.62
CA SER A 36 37.72 9.76 65.92
C SER A 36 38.08 9.89 67.40
N SER A 37 37.32 9.20 68.24
CA SER A 37 37.71 8.96 69.64
C SER A 37 38.77 7.86 69.66
N ASP A 38 40.03 8.29 69.54
CA ASP A 38 41.21 7.50 69.84
C ASP A 38 41.43 7.56 71.35
N GLU A 39 40.90 6.56 72.07
CA GLU A 39 41.19 6.36 73.48
C GLU A 39 41.45 4.87 73.74
N ARG A 40 42.65 4.64 74.26
CA ARG A 40 43.14 3.46 75.01
C ARG A 40 43.80 2.36 74.21
N ASP A 41 45.07 2.65 73.96
CA ASP A 41 46.13 1.68 74.18
C ASP A 41 46.20 1.24 75.66
N ARG A 42 46.47 -0.06 75.84
CA ARG A 42 46.86 -0.76 77.09
C ARG A 42 45.73 -1.13 78.05
N THR A 43 45.26 -2.35 77.90
CA THR A 43 45.50 -3.50 78.81
C THR A 43 44.30 -4.43 78.71
N GLY A 44 44.50 -5.62 78.13
CA GLY A 44 43.47 -6.65 78.13
C GLY A 44 43.49 -7.52 76.89
N THR A 45 44.04 -8.72 77.04
CA THR A 45 43.85 -9.86 76.16
C THR A 45 42.36 -10.09 75.85
N GLN A 46 41.85 -9.52 74.75
CA GLN A 46 40.58 -9.94 74.16
C GLN A 46 40.87 -10.81 72.94
N LYS A 47 40.57 -12.10 73.09
CA LYS A 47 40.56 -13.06 71.99
C LYS A 47 39.63 -12.50 70.90
N VAL A 48 40.19 -12.21 69.72
CA VAL A 48 39.42 -11.96 68.50
C VAL A 48 38.63 -13.25 68.23
N THR A 49 37.35 -13.25 68.57
CA THR A 49 36.46 -14.36 68.22
C THR A 49 36.19 -14.30 66.73
N ARG A 50 36.19 -15.45 66.06
CA ARG A 50 35.89 -15.63 64.62
C ARG A 50 34.69 -14.81 64.14
N GLN A 51 33.68 -14.65 65.00
CA GLN A 51 32.48 -13.84 64.76
C GLN A 51 32.74 -12.35 64.51
N LEU A 52 33.78 -11.75 65.10
CA LEU A 52 34.13 -10.33 64.88
C LEU A 52 34.79 -10.12 63.52
N LEU A 53 35.57 -11.08 63.05
CA LEU A 53 36.16 -11.07 61.70
C LEU A 53 35.09 -11.28 60.64
N GLU A 54 34.22 -12.28 60.81
CA GLU A 54 33.06 -12.52 59.91
C GLU A 54 32.14 -11.29 59.85
N ARG A 55 31.88 -10.61 60.98
CA ARG A 55 31.09 -9.38 60.99
C ARG A 55 31.76 -8.23 60.23
N LYS A 56 33.08 -8.07 60.33
CA LYS A 56 33.82 -7.05 59.57
C LYS A 56 33.90 -7.37 58.08
N GLU A 57 34.07 -8.62 57.69
CA GLU A 57 34.01 -9.06 56.29
C GLU A 57 32.62 -8.83 55.70
N LEU A 58 31.55 -9.19 56.41
CA LEU A 58 30.19 -8.94 55.96
C LEU A 58 29.91 -7.44 55.80
N LEU A 59 30.38 -6.58 56.72
CA LEU A 59 30.25 -5.13 56.60
C LEU A 59 31.01 -4.57 55.40
N HIS A 60 32.23 -5.08 55.13
CA HIS A 60 33.02 -4.69 53.96
C HIS A 60 32.35 -5.13 52.65
N ASN A 61 31.85 -6.37 52.58
CA ASN A 61 31.09 -6.87 51.44
C ASN A 61 29.82 -6.05 51.20
N LEU A 62 29.14 -5.62 52.27
CA LEU A 62 27.95 -4.78 52.18
C LEU A 62 28.28 -3.36 51.68
N GLN A 63 29.45 -2.82 52.06
CA GLN A 63 29.97 -1.57 51.48
C GLN A 63 30.32 -1.71 49.99
N LEU A 64 30.98 -2.80 49.60
CA LEU A 64 31.28 -3.08 48.19
C LEU A 64 29.99 -3.19 47.37
N LEU A 65 28.99 -3.92 47.86
CA LEU A 65 27.68 -4.02 47.21
C LEU A 65 26.97 -2.66 47.11
N LYS A 66 27.09 -1.79 48.13
CA LYS A 66 26.56 -0.41 48.06
C LYS A 66 27.26 0.41 46.97
N ILE A 67 28.58 0.28 46.82
CA ILE A 67 29.35 0.98 45.79
C ILE A 67 29.02 0.42 44.40
N GLU A 68 28.94 -0.90 44.23
CA GLU A 68 28.50 -1.49 42.96
C GLU A 68 27.08 -1.05 42.61
N MET A 69 26.20 -0.95 43.61
CA MET A 69 24.84 -0.48 43.38
C MET A 69 24.79 0.98 42.98
N SER A 70 25.58 1.86 43.63
CA SER A 70 25.66 3.27 43.24
C SER A 70 26.27 3.44 41.84
N GLN A 71 27.28 2.64 41.47
CA GLN A 71 27.86 2.65 40.13
C GLN A 71 26.86 2.19 39.07
N LYS A 72 26.11 1.11 39.32
CA LYS A 72 25.05 0.67 38.41
C LYS A 72 23.92 1.69 38.29
N ASN A 73 23.55 2.36 39.37
CA ASN A 73 22.57 3.46 39.33
C ASN A 73 23.08 4.63 38.48
N LEU A 74 24.36 5.02 38.64
CA LEU A 74 24.98 6.07 37.83
C LEU A 74 24.99 5.70 36.33
N ILE A 75 25.26 4.43 35.99
CA ILE A 75 25.20 3.94 34.61
C ILE A 75 23.77 4.03 34.06
N ILE A 76 22.78 3.63 34.85
CA ILE A 76 21.36 3.72 34.47
C ILE A 76 20.96 5.17 34.24
N ASP A 77 21.37 6.09 35.10
CA ASP A 77 21.03 7.50 34.98
C ASP A 77 21.72 8.16 33.78
N ASN A 78 22.99 7.83 33.50
CA ASN A 78 23.64 8.24 32.25
C ASN A 78 22.92 7.71 31.02
N MET A 79 22.52 6.42 31.01
CA MET A 79 21.76 5.85 29.89
C MET A 79 20.40 6.55 29.72
N LYS A 80 19.72 6.92 30.81
CA LYS A 80 18.46 7.69 30.73
C LYS A 80 18.68 9.06 30.11
N VAL A 81 19.73 9.77 30.50
CA VAL A 81 20.08 11.09 29.92
C VAL A 81 20.43 10.95 28.43
N ASP A 82 21.20 9.95 28.04
CA ASP A 82 21.53 9.68 26.63
C ASP A 82 20.29 9.31 25.80
N HIS A 83 19.33 8.61 26.40
CA HIS A 83 18.06 8.33 25.74
C HIS A 83 17.19 9.58 25.63
N LEU A 84 17.10 10.39 26.70
CA LEU A 84 16.33 11.64 26.73
C LEU A 84 16.82 12.62 25.67
N THR A 85 18.13 12.84 25.60
CA THR A 85 18.78 13.69 24.58
C THR A 85 18.53 13.17 23.16
N LYS A 86 18.59 11.85 22.94
CA LYS A 86 18.21 11.27 21.64
C LYS A 86 16.75 11.48 21.30
N THR A 87 15.82 11.37 22.26
CA THR A 87 14.41 11.69 22.01
C THR A 87 14.22 13.15 21.64
N GLU A 88 14.87 14.08 22.35
CA GLU A 88 14.82 15.52 22.04
C GLU A 88 15.38 15.81 20.64
N GLU A 89 16.52 15.23 20.26
CA GLU A 89 17.07 15.37 18.90
C GLU A 89 16.13 14.82 17.82
N LEU A 90 15.45 13.70 18.09
CA LEU A 90 14.50 13.12 17.15
C LEU A 90 13.23 13.98 17.04
N GLU A 91 12.76 14.55 18.14
CA GLU A 91 11.63 15.49 18.17
C GLU A 91 11.96 16.79 17.41
N GLU A 92 13.15 17.35 17.59
CA GLU A 92 13.61 18.51 16.81
C GLU A 92 13.69 18.19 15.31
N ARG A 93 14.26 17.04 14.93
CA ARG A 93 14.31 16.59 13.53
C ARG A 93 12.92 16.39 12.95
N LEU A 94 11.99 15.84 13.72
CA LEU A 94 10.59 15.68 13.33
C LEU A 94 9.93 17.05 13.09
N ASN A 95 10.14 18.00 14.00
CA ASN A 95 9.59 19.35 13.87
C ASN A 95 10.14 20.10 12.65
N VAL A 96 11.43 19.97 12.35
CA VAL A 96 12.03 20.53 11.13
C VAL A 96 11.42 19.88 9.88
N ALA A 97 11.25 18.56 9.86
CA ALA A 97 10.64 17.86 8.73
C ALA A 97 9.17 18.26 8.53
N LEU A 98 8.41 18.43 9.61
CA LEU A 98 7.03 18.92 9.56
C LEU A 98 6.95 20.34 9.02
N HIS A 99 7.84 21.23 9.45
CA HIS A 99 7.90 22.60 8.93
C HIS A 99 8.24 22.63 7.44
N GLN A 100 9.24 21.86 7.01
CA GLN A 100 9.61 21.73 5.59
C GLN A 100 8.44 21.20 4.75
N LYS A 101 7.73 20.19 5.22
CA LYS A 101 6.51 19.67 4.57
C LYS A 101 5.46 20.76 4.42
N GLN A 102 5.24 21.57 5.45
CA GLN A 102 4.24 22.63 5.44
C GLN A 102 4.60 23.75 4.45
N VAL A 103 5.88 24.14 4.40
CA VAL A 103 6.39 25.11 3.42
C VAL A 103 6.24 24.60 1.99
N LEU A 104 6.57 23.32 1.73
CA LEU A 104 6.41 22.71 0.42
C LEU A 104 4.93 22.62 0.00
N ALA A 105 4.04 22.29 0.94
CA ALA A 105 2.59 22.27 0.68
C ALA A 105 2.07 23.66 0.29
N LEU A 106 2.43 24.70 1.03
CA LEU A 106 2.04 26.09 0.70
C LEU A 106 2.60 26.55 -0.65
N ARG A 107 3.84 26.15 -0.98
CA ARG A 107 4.46 26.46 -2.28
C ARG A 107 3.74 25.77 -3.43
N LEU A 108 3.34 24.52 -3.24
CA LEU A 108 2.56 23.77 -4.23
C LEU A 108 1.18 24.38 -4.42
N ASP A 109 0.47 24.71 -3.33
CA ASP A 109 -0.85 25.35 -3.39
C ASP A 109 -0.78 26.72 -4.10
N SER A 110 0.26 27.51 -3.82
CA SER A 110 0.49 28.78 -4.51
C SER A 110 0.73 28.60 -6.02
N GLN A 111 1.54 27.60 -6.42
CA GLN A 111 1.74 27.27 -7.83
C GLN A 111 0.45 26.77 -8.51
N LEU A 112 -0.35 25.95 -7.82
CA LEU A 112 -1.63 25.49 -8.33
C LEU A 112 -2.62 26.65 -8.51
N GLN A 113 -2.67 27.59 -7.58
CA GLN A 113 -3.51 28.79 -7.74
C GLN A 113 -3.05 29.67 -8.90
N LEU A 114 -1.75 29.92 -9.04
CA LEU A 114 -1.20 30.71 -10.16
C LEU A 114 -1.54 30.07 -11.51
N THR A 115 -1.32 28.76 -11.65
CA THR A 115 -1.64 28.04 -12.90
C THR A 115 -3.14 28.02 -13.19
N GLN A 116 -4.00 27.91 -12.16
CA GLN A 116 -5.45 28.03 -12.33
C GLN A 116 -5.87 29.43 -12.80
N ASP A 117 -5.30 30.48 -12.22
CA ASP A 117 -5.63 31.86 -12.59
C ASP A 117 -5.09 32.22 -13.98
N GLU A 118 -3.92 31.72 -14.37
CA GLU A 118 -3.40 31.83 -15.74
C GLU A 118 -4.32 31.13 -16.74
N ARG A 119 -4.78 29.91 -16.44
CA ARG A 119 -5.76 29.21 -17.30
C ARG A 119 -7.06 29.99 -17.43
N ARG A 120 -7.56 30.59 -16.34
CA ARG A 120 -8.77 31.44 -16.37
C ARG A 120 -8.56 32.68 -17.24
N LYS A 121 -7.41 33.35 -17.11
CA LYS A 121 -7.06 34.52 -17.95
C LYS A 121 -6.96 34.15 -19.42
N GLN A 122 -6.26 33.06 -19.76
CA GLN A 122 -6.18 32.56 -21.13
C GLN A 122 -7.56 32.19 -21.70
N GLN A 123 -8.40 31.55 -20.89
CA GLN A 123 -9.77 31.21 -21.31
C GLN A 123 -10.63 32.46 -21.54
N ALA A 124 -10.48 33.50 -20.71
CA ALA A 124 -11.17 34.77 -20.89
C ALA A 124 -10.71 35.50 -22.16
N LEU A 125 -9.40 35.54 -22.42
CA LEU A 125 -8.82 36.11 -23.65
C LEU A 125 -9.34 35.38 -24.89
N ARG A 126 -9.29 34.04 -24.91
CA ARG A 126 -9.84 33.26 -26.04
C ARG A 126 -11.33 33.53 -26.25
N LYS A 127 -12.12 33.67 -25.19
CA LYS A 127 -13.54 34.04 -25.31
C LYS A 127 -13.69 35.42 -25.93
N GLN A 128 -12.94 36.40 -25.46
CA GLN A 128 -12.97 37.77 -26.00
C GLN A 128 -12.56 37.81 -27.48
N GLU A 129 -11.52 37.06 -27.87
CA GLU A 129 -11.09 36.92 -29.26
C GLU A 129 -12.16 36.25 -30.12
N MET A 130 -12.77 35.17 -29.64
CA MET A 130 -13.88 34.50 -30.32
C MET A 130 -15.10 35.42 -30.47
N ASP A 131 -15.46 36.17 -29.45
CA ASP A 131 -16.56 37.15 -29.52
C ASP A 131 -16.24 38.26 -30.52
N GLY A 132 -14.99 38.72 -30.58
CA GLY A 132 -14.51 39.69 -31.57
C GLY A 132 -14.60 39.16 -33.01
N ILE A 133 -14.18 37.90 -33.23
CA ILE A 133 -14.29 37.24 -34.54
C ILE A 133 -15.76 37.07 -34.94
N LEU A 134 -16.62 36.62 -34.02
CA LEU A 134 -18.06 36.46 -34.27
C LEU A 134 -18.74 37.79 -34.62
N LEU A 135 -18.38 38.88 -33.92
CA LEU A 135 -18.90 40.20 -34.24
C LEU A 135 -18.44 40.65 -35.63
N ARG A 136 -17.16 40.44 -35.96
CA ARG A 136 -16.63 40.77 -37.29
C ARG A 136 -17.29 39.94 -38.38
N GLN A 137 -17.51 38.66 -38.14
CA GLN A 137 -18.20 37.77 -39.06
C GLN A 137 -19.64 38.24 -39.32
N LYS A 138 -20.39 38.61 -38.28
CA LYS A 138 -21.74 39.18 -38.43
C LYS A 138 -21.74 40.44 -39.29
N GLN A 139 -20.80 41.37 -39.04
CA GLN A 139 -20.66 42.57 -39.87
C GLN A 139 -20.35 42.24 -41.34
N LEU A 140 -19.48 41.26 -41.59
CA LEU A 140 -19.16 40.81 -42.94
C LEU A 140 -20.36 40.15 -43.61
N GLU A 141 -21.14 39.34 -42.90
CA GLU A 141 -22.36 38.73 -43.42
C GLU A 141 -23.44 39.78 -43.73
N GLU A 142 -23.61 40.79 -42.88
CA GLU A 142 -24.53 41.90 -43.12
C GLU A 142 -24.11 42.74 -44.33
N THR A 143 -22.82 43.10 -44.44
CA THR A 143 -22.31 43.84 -45.60
C THR A 143 -22.42 43.03 -46.89
N ASN A 144 -22.16 41.72 -46.84
CA ASN A 144 -22.31 40.85 -48.00
C ASN A 144 -23.78 40.72 -48.44
N ARG A 145 -24.73 40.62 -47.49
CA ARG A 145 -26.17 40.68 -47.81
C ARG A 145 -26.53 41.99 -48.50
N GLN A 146 -26.09 43.13 -47.96
CA GLN A 146 -26.33 44.45 -48.57
C GLN A 146 -25.72 44.56 -49.98
N LEU A 147 -24.53 44.01 -50.21
CA LEU A 147 -23.90 43.99 -51.53
C LEU A 147 -24.66 43.09 -52.51
N CYS A 148 -25.13 41.92 -52.08
CA CYS A 148 -25.97 41.04 -52.87
C CYS A 148 -27.30 41.70 -53.24
N ASP A 149 -27.94 42.40 -52.31
CA ASP A 149 -29.17 43.15 -52.55
C ASP A 149 -28.93 44.27 -53.57
N LYS A 150 -27.89 45.09 -53.37
CA LYS A 150 -27.48 46.15 -54.33
C LYS A 150 -27.14 45.60 -55.71
N ALA A 151 -26.43 44.47 -55.78
CA ALA A 151 -26.14 43.80 -57.05
C ALA A 151 -27.41 43.25 -57.71
N GLY A 152 -28.36 42.76 -56.91
CA GLY A 152 -29.69 42.35 -57.36
C GLY A 152 -30.49 43.52 -57.92
N ASP A 153 -30.48 44.67 -57.24
CA ASP A 153 -31.12 45.91 -57.68
C ASP A 153 -30.51 46.41 -58.99
N LEU A 154 -29.18 46.44 -59.11
CA LEU A 154 -28.47 46.77 -60.35
C LEU A 154 -28.82 45.82 -61.50
N ARG A 155 -28.93 44.51 -61.23
CA ARG A 155 -29.34 43.54 -62.25
C ARG A 155 -30.78 43.74 -62.71
N ARG A 156 -31.67 44.21 -61.84
CA ARG A 156 -33.07 44.51 -62.21
C ARG A 156 -33.15 45.81 -62.99
N SER A 157 -32.40 46.84 -62.60
CA SER A 157 -32.39 48.13 -63.28
C SER A 157 -31.73 48.09 -64.67
N LEU A 158 -30.84 47.14 -64.93
CA LEU A 158 -30.25 46.91 -66.26
C LEU A 158 -31.14 46.12 -67.24
N ARG A 159 -32.38 45.75 -66.87
CA ARG A 159 -33.28 45.03 -67.79
C ARG A 159 -33.94 45.92 -68.83
N ASP A 160 -34.21 47.18 -68.49
CA ASP A 160 -34.90 48.14 -69.36
C ASP A 160 -33.96 49.33 -69.65
N LEU A 161 -33.18 49.23 -70.74
CA LEU A 161 -32.14 50.20 -71.12
C LEU A 161 -32.52 51.05 -72.34
N GLU A 162 -33.79 51.01 -72.76
CA GLU A 162 -34.25 51.75 -73.94
C GLU A 162 -34.29 53.26 -73.67
N LEU A 163 -33.40 53.99 -74.35
CA LEU A 163 -33.34 55.46 -74.31
C LEU A 163 -34.01 56.07 -75.54
N THR A 164 -34.72 57.18 -75.32
CA THR A 164 -35.15 58.08 -76.39
C THR A 164 -33.99 58.99 -76.80
N GLU A 165 -34.00 59.45 -78.06
CA GLU A 165 -32.91 60.26 -78.62
C GLU A 165 -32.66 61.56 -77.83
N ASP A 166 -33.72 62.17 -77.29
CA ASP A 166 -33.63 63.38 -76.48
C ASP A 166 -32.91 63.13 -75.14
N LYS A 167 -33.23 62.00 -74.48
CA LYS A 167 -32.59 61.61 -73.20
C LYS A 167 -31.14 61.18 -73.40
N TYR A 168 -30.81 60.57 -74.54
CA TYR A 168 -29.42 60.26 -74.88
C TYR A 168 -28.57 61.53 -75.02
N LYS A 169 -29.09 62.57 -75.69
CA LYS A 169 -28.38 63.85 -75.85
C LYS A 169 -28.12 64.53 -74.50
N GLU A 170 -29.09 64.50 -73.59
CA GLU A 170 -28.95 65.03 -72.23
C GLU A 170 -27.89 64.27 -71.40
N LEU A 171 -27.85 62.94 -71.49
CA LEU A 171 -26.93 62.11 -70.71
C LEU A 171 -25.51 62.03 -71.29
N ARG A 172 -25.34 62.21 -72.62
CA ARG A 172 -24.04 62.19 -73.31
C ARG A 172 -23.13 63.34 -72.88
N ASP A 173 -23.71 64.49 -72.54
CA ASP A 173 -22.96 65.68 -72.14
C ASP A 173 -22.50 65.64 -70.67
N ILE A 174 -22.90 64.61 -69.92
CA ILE A 174 -22.51 64.40 -68.51
C ILE A 174 -21.24 63.53 -68.46
N PRO A 175 -20.21 63.91 -67.70
CA PRO A 175 -19.01 63.09 -67.53
C PRO A 175 -19.29 61.70 -66.93
N GLU A 176 -18.58 60.67 -67.40
CA GLU A 176 -18.76 59.26 -67.00
C GLU A 176 -18.72 59.03 -65.48
N GLU A 177 -17.95 59.83 -64.74
CA GLU A 177 -17.82 59.75 -63.28
C GLU A 177 -19.08 60.21 -62.51
N ARG A 178 -20.00 60.92 -63.17
CA ARG A 178 -21.24 61.45 -62.58
C ARG A 178 -22.48 60.68 -63.02
N LEU A 179 -22.35 59.79 -64.00
CA LEU A 179 -23.45 58.95 -64.48
C LEU A 179 -23.65 57.76 -63.54
N SER A 180 -24.90 57.41 -63.26
CA SER A 180 -25.18 56.13 -62.62
C SER A 180 -24.80 54.97 -63.55
N ILE A 181 -24.44 53.82 -62.99
CA ILE A 181 -24.06 52.62 -63.76
C ILE A 181 -25.14 52.26 -64.80
N THR A 182 -26.42 52.45 -64.44
CA THR A 182 -27.55 52.24 -65.35
C THR A 182 -27.61 53.24 -66.50
N GLU A 183 -27.37 54.53 -66.23
CA GLU A 183 -27.37 55.57 -67.26
C GLU A 183 -26.17 55.42 -68.20
N TYR A 184 -24.99 55.10 -67.65
CA TYR A 184 -23.79 54.81 -68.44
C TYR A 184 -24.00 53.64 -69.40
N VAL A 185 -24.53 52.52 -68.90
CA VAL A 185 -24.80 51.34 -69.73
C VAL A 185 -25.91 51.63 -70.75
N ALA A 186 -26.93 52.42 -70.39
CA ALA A 186 -27.99 52.80 -71.32
C ALA A 186 -27.45 53.67 -72.48
N VAL A 187 -26.59 54.65 -72.19
CA VAL A 187 -25.93 55.51 -73.21
C VAL A 187 -25.09 54.66 -74.17
N TYR A 188 -24.24 53.77 -73.63
CA TYR A 188 -23.46 52.84 -74.46
C TYR A 188 -24.34 51.89 -75.29
N PHE A 189 -25.40 51.36 -74.69
CA PHE A 189 -26.36 50.50 -75.39
C PHE A 189 -27.03 51.25 -76.55
N TYR A 190 -27.43 52.50 -76.34
CA TYR A 190 -28.00 53.34 -77.38
C TYR A 190 -27.00 53.63 -78.51
N GLU A 191 -25.74 53.96 -78.20
CA GLU A 191 -24.69 54.23 -79.21
C GLU A 191 -24.38 53.04 -80.10
N VAL A 192 -24.45 51.82 -79.56
CA VAL A 192 -24.19 50.59 -80.34
C VAL A 192 -25.44 50.16 -81.11
N VAL A 193 -26.61 50.22 -80.50
CA VAL A 193 -27.86 49.69 -81.07
C VAL A 193 -28.49 50.65 -82.08
N SER A 194 -28.39 51.97 -81.89
CA SER A 194 -28.95 52.98 -82.79
C SER A 194 -28.39 52.90 -84.23
N PRO A 195 -27.07 52.85 -84.48
CA PRO A 195 -26.54 52.72 -85.84
C PRO A 195 -26.89 51.39 -86.49
N LEU A 196 -26.98 50.30 -85.71
CA LEU A 196 -27.42 49.01 -86.22
C LEU A 196 -28.91 49.04 -86.61
N LYS A 197 -29.76 49.69 -85.82
CA LYS A 197 -31.18 49.93 -86.17
C LYS A 197 -31.31 50.79 -87.43
N ALA A 198 -30.47 51.82 -87.59
CA ALA A 198 -30.43 52.65 -88.80
C ALA A 198 -29.94 51.88 -90.04
N GLN A 199 -28.91 51.04 -89.90
CA GLN A 199 -28.46 50.17 -90.99
C GLN A 199 -29.53 49.15 -91.39
N LEU A 200 -30.26 48.59 -90.43
CA LEU A 200 -31.38 47.68 -90.71
C LEU A 200 -32.52 48.40 -91.46
N SER A 201 -32.86 49.63 -91.10
CA SER A 201 -33.88 50.40 -91.82
C SER A 201 -33.42 50.78 -93.23
N GLU A 202 -32.17 51.20 -93.41
CA GLU A 202 -31.58 51.48 -94.72
C GLU A 202 -31.56 50.23 -95.62
N LEU A 203 -31.17 49.08 -95.09
CA LEU A 203 -31.20 47.82 -95.82
C LEU A 203 -32.64 47.42 -96.18
N HIS A 204 -33.60 47.69 -95.30
CA HIS A 204 -35.02 47.45 -95.59
C HIS A 204 -35.53 48.33 -96.74
N VAL A 205 -35.14 49.61 -96.76
CA VAL A 205 -35.46 50.55 -97.84
C VAL A 205 -34.80 50.13 -99.15
N LYS A 206 -33.51 49.76 -99.14
CA LYS A 206 -32.79 49.25 -100.33
C LYS A 206 -33.41 47.96 -100.87
N ARG A 207 -33.84 47.05 -99.99
CA ARG A 207 -34.58 45.85 -100.42
C ARG A 207 -35.86 46.24 -101.14
N ASN A 208 -36.63 47.19 -100.62
CA ASN A 208 -37.87 47.64 -101.25
C ASN A 208 -37.62 48.25 -102.63
N SER A 209 -36.67 49.18 -102.75
CA SER A 209 -36.37 49.81 -104.04
C SER A 209 -35.92 48.78 -105.09
N LEU A 210 -35.07 47.82 -104.71
CA LEU A 210 -34.66 46.74 -105.62
C LEU A 210 -35.82 45.81 -106.02
N THR A 211 -36.81 45.66 -105.14
CA THR A 211 -38.02 44.88 -105.44
C THR A 211 -38.87 45.62 -106.46
N ASP A 212 -39.04 46.94 -106.29
CA ASP A 212 -39.77 47.80 -107.21
C ASP A 212 -39.07 47.88 -108.60
N ASP A 213 -37.74 48.00 -108.62
CA ASP A 213 -36.93 48.00 -109.85
C ASP A 213 -37.02 46.65 -110.59
N LEU A 214 -37.10 45.54 -109.87
CA LEU A 214 -37.32 44.23 -110.49
C LEU A 214 -38.72 44.12 -111.12
N GLU A 215 -39.73 44.77 -110.53
CA GLU A 215 -41.07 44.81 -111.10
C GLU A 215 -41.13 45.70 -112.34
N THR A 216 -40.44 46.85 -112.36
CA THR A 216 -40.38 47.72 -113.54
C THR A 216 -39.68 47.02 -114.71
N HIS A 217 -38.53 46.38 -114.49
CA HIS A 217 -37.86 45.59 -115.53
C HIS A 217 -38.70 44.42 -116.05
N ARG A 218 -39.51 43.77 -115.19
CA ARG A 218 -40.48 42.75 -115.64
C ARG A 218 -41.55 43.34 -116.56
N THR A 219 -41.95 44.60 -116.37
CA THR A 219 -42.90 45.27 -117.27
C THR A 219 -42.26 45.69 -118.59
N GLU A 220 -41.01 46.15 -118.58
CA GLU A 220 -40.26 46.52 -119.80
C GLU A 220 -40.01 45.30 -120.70
N ILE A 221 -39.69 44.13 -120.14
CA ILE A 221 -39.51 42.91 -120.93
C ILE A 221 -40.79 42.55 -121.71
N LYS A 222 -41.97 42.78 -121.12
CA LYS A 222 -43.25 42.55 -121.80
C LYS A 222 -43.47 43.50 -122.98
N SER A 223 -43.09 44.78 -122.86
CA SER A 223 -43.25 45.75 -123.97
C SER A 223 -42.30 45.46 -125.14
N TYR A 224 -41.08 44.99 -124.87
CA TYR A 224 -40.14 44.58 -125.92
C TYR A 224 -40.65 43.36 -126.72
N GLU A 225 -41.36 42.42 -126.07
CA GLU A 225 -42.00 41.30 -126.76
C GLU A 225 -43.12 41.75 -127.71
N GLU A 226 -43.85 42.81 -127.36
CA GLU A 226 -44.89 43.43 -128.19
C GLU A 226 -44.30 44.18 -129.39
N GLU A 227 -43.24 44.98 -129.21
CA GLU A 227 -42.54 45.67 -130.30
C GLU A 227 -41.98 44.69 -131.35
N ARG A 228 -41.48 43.54 -130.89
CA ARG A 228 -40.91 42.52 -131.79
C ARG A 228 -41.97 41.91 -132.71
N ARG A 229 -43.24 41.82 -132.27
CA ARG A 229 -44.35 41.38 -133.13
C ARG A 229 -44.64 42.39 -134.23
N VAL A 230 -44.70 43.68 -133.91
CA VAL A 230 -45.01 44.76 -134.85
C VAL A 230 -43.95 44.90 -135.96
N ARG A 231 -42.66 44.75 -135.65
CA ARG A 231 -41.58 44.84 -136.66
C ARG A 231 -41.71 43.75 -137.74
N SER A 232 -42.10 42.54 -137.36
CA SER A 232 -42.26 41.42 -138.32
C SER A 232 -43.37 41.67 -139.35
N GLU A 233 -44.41 42.43 -139.00
CA GLU A 233 -45.51 42.75 -139.90
C GLU A 233 -45.12 43.81 -140.95
N LEU A 234 -44.21 44.73 -140.61
CA LEU A 234 -43.77 45.81 -141.49
C LEU A 234 -42.80 45.36 -142.59
N GLU A 235 -41.93 44.38 -142.32
CA GLU A 235 -40.99 43.84 -143.31
C GLU A 235 -41.69 43.19 -144.51
N ILE A 236 -42.81 42.50 -144.26
CA ILE A 236 -43.64 41.86 -145.30
C ILE A 236 -44.21 42.90 -146.28
N ARG A 237 -44.43 44.13 -145.82
CA ARG A 237 -45.03 45.21 -146.62
C ARG A 237 -44.02 45.86 -147.59
N ASN A 238 -42.75 45.93 -147.22
CA ASN A 238 -41.71 46.62 -147.99
C ASN A 238 -41.33 45.87 -149.29
N GLN A 239 -41.31 44.54 -149.24
CA GLN A 239 -40.93 43.68 -150.37
C GLN A 239 -41.88 43.78 -151.59
N ARG A 240 -43.12 44.26 -151.41
CA ARG A 240 -44.09 44.45 -152.52
C ARG A 240 -43.81 45.67 -153.38
N LEU A 241 -43.30 46.76 -152.79
CA LEU A 241 -43.14 48.05 -153.47
C LEU A 241 -41.92 48.11 -154.40
N THR A 242 -40.93 47.24 -154.19
CA THR A 242 -39.67 47.25 -154.96
C THR A 242 -39.82 46.71 -156.39
N LEU A 243 -40.84 45.88 -156.66
CA LEU A 243 -41.04 45.24 -157.97
C LEU A 243 -41.67 46.18 -159.03
N GLU A 244 -42.37 47.23 -158.63
CA GLU A 244 -43.08 48.14 -159.56
C GLU A 244 -42.17 49.21 -160.20
N LEU A 245 -41.01 49.50 -159.62
CA LEU A 245 -40.10 50.57 -160.06
C LEU A 245 -39.16 50.17 -161.22
N ALA A 246 -39.05 48.89 -161.55
CA ALA A 246 -38.10 48.37 -162.54
C ALA A 246 -38.58 48.51 -164.00
N ASP A 247 -39.90 48.55 -164.25
CA ASP A 247 -40.46 48.42 -165.62
C ASP A 247 -40.50 49.74 -166.43
N THR A 248 -40.22 50.90 -165.84
CA THR A 248 -40.45 52.21 -166.49
C THR A 248 -39.20 52.92 -167.00
N LYS A 249 -37.99 52.36 -166.84
CA LYS A 249 -36.71 53.04 -167.19
C LYS A 249 -36.08 52.64 -168.55
N GLY A 250 -36.73 51.80 -169.37
CA GLY A 250 -36.10 51.18 -170.55
C GLY A 250 -36.33 51.81 -171.94
N LEU A 251 -37.04 52.93 -172.10
CA LEU A 251 -37.62 53.31 -173.42
C LEU A 251 -37.24 54.65 -174.06
N ILE A 252 -36.26 55.41 -173.56
CA ILE A 252 -35.92 56.71 -174.19
C ILE A 252 -34.41 56.99 -174.13
N GLN A 253 -33.68 56.54 -175.16
CA GLN A 253 -32.40 57.14 -175.57
C GLN A 253 -31.96 56.59 -176.94
N GLU A 254 -32.19 57.37 -178.01
CA GLU A 254 -31.27 57.61 -179.15
C GLU A 254 -32.02 58.25 -180.34
N GLY A 255 -31.52 59.40 -180.83
CA GLY A 255 -31.86 59.88 -182.18
C GLY A 255 -31.90 61.38 -182.41
N ASP A 256 -30.86 62.16 -182.08
CA ASP A 256 -30.69 63.49 -182.67
C ASP A 256 -29.21 63.87 -182.75
N PHE A 257 -28.54 63.42 -183.82
CA PHE A 257 -27.19 63.83 -184.18
C PHE A 257 -27.23 64.46 -185.58
N LYS A 258 -26.68 65.68 -185.70
CA LYS A 258 -26.39 66.47 -186.92
C LYS A 258 -27.22 67.75 -187.15
N ARG A 259 -27.43 68.58 -186.11
CA ARG A 259 -27.71 70.04 -186.28
C ARG A 259 -26.71 70.98 -185.58
N ASP A 260 -25.76 70.42 -184.81
CA ASP A 260 -24.96 71.14 -183.81
C ASP A 260 -23.50 71.42 -184.24
N ASN A 261 -23.25 72.41 -185.10
CA ASN A 261 -21.86 72.82 -185.39
C ASN A 261 -21.59 74.34 -185.34
N TYR A 262 -22.44 75.08 -184.60
CA TYR A 262 -22.12 76.43 -184.10
C TYR A 262 -22.65 76.67 -182.67
N SER A 263 -23.63 75.85 -182.24
CA SER A 263 -24.11 75.70 -180.86
C SER A 263 -23.13 74.98 -179.92
N ASN A 264 -22.29 74.07 -180.43
CA ASN A 264 -21.37 73.29 -179.60
C ASN A 264 -20.24 74.11 -178.99
N VAL A 265 -19.62 75.02 -179.74
CA VAL A 265 -18.52 75.86 -179.21
C VAL A 265 -19.03 76.85 -178.14
N LYS A 266 -20.28 77.31 -178.24
CA LYS A 266 -20.91 78.13 -177.19
C LYS A 266 -21.25 77.29 -175.96
N ARG A 267 -21.81 76.08 -176.14
CA ARG A 267 -22.12 75.16 -175.04
C ARG A 267 -20.87 74.66 -174.32
N GLU A 268 -19.76 74.41 -175.01
CA GLU A 268 -18.50 73.99 -174.39
C GLU A 268 -17.92 75.09 -173.51
N ARG A 269 -17.95 76.35 -173.96
CA ARG A 269 -17.56 77.51 -173.12
C ARG A 269 -18.46 77.65 -171.90
N ASP A 270 -19.78 77.55 -172.09
CA ASP A 270 -20.74 77.63 -170.97
C ASP A 270 -20.62 76.40 -170.02
N ALA A 271 -20.25 75.22 -170.53
CA ALA A 271 -20.00 74.01 -169.74
C ALA A 271 -18.71 74.13 -168.92
N PHE A 272 -17.62 74.63 -169.49
CA PHE A 272 -16.39 74.89 -168.74
C PHE A 272 -16.58 75.98 -167.68
N GLU A 273 -17.38 77.02 -167.95
CA GLU A 273 -17.74 78.01 -166.92
C GLU A 273 -18.54 77.38 -165.78
N CYS A 274 -19.46 76.45 -166.07
CA CYS A 274 -20.18 75.67 -165.06
C CYS A 274 -19.24 74.74 -164.26
N GLU A 275 -18.34 74.02 -164.91
CA GLU A 275 -17.35 73.15 -164.24
C GLU A 275 -16.41 73.95 -163.33
N VAL A 276 -15.95 75.13 -163.79
CA VAL A 276 -15.16 76.05 -162.97
C VAL A 276 -15.98 76.54 -161.77
N GLY A 277 -17.28 76.82 -161.95
CA GLY A 277 -18.20 77.16 -160.87
C GLY A 277 -18.37 76.04 -159.84
N GLU A 278 -18.52 74.79 -160.29
CA GLU A 278 -18.63 73.62 -159.42
C GLU A 278 -17.33 73.33 -158.67
N LEU A 279 -16.18 73.43 -159.35
CA LEU A 279 -14.88 73.26 -158.72
C LEU A 279 -14.60 74.34 -157.67
N ARG A 280 -15.01 75.59 -157.92
CA ARG A 280 -14.95 76.67 -156.92
C ARG A 280 -15.81 76.36 -155.70
N LYS A 281 -17.04 75.89 -155.89
CA LYS A 281 -17.91 75.47 -154.77
C LYS A 281 -17.31 74.31 -153.97
N ARG A 282 -16.70 73.33 -154.63
CA ARG A 282 -16.01 72.21 -153.96
C ARG A 282 -14.78 72.66 -153.19
N LEU A 283 -14.00 73.59 -153.76
CA LEU A 283 -12.86 74.21 -153.08
C LEU A 283 -13.33 74.97 -151.83
N GLU A 284 -14.35 75.79 -151.96
CA GLU A 284 -14.94 76.55 -150.84
C GLU A 284 -15.45 75.62 -149.73
N LEU A 285 -16.16 74.54 -150.08
CA LEU A 285 -16.57 73.52 -149.11
C LEU A 285 -15.37 72.86 -148.42
N LEU A 286 -14.31 72.50 -149.16
CA LEU A 286 -13.10 71.93 -148.60
C LEU A 286 -12.38 72.90 -147.67
N GLU A 287 -12.26 74.17 -148.05
CA GLU A 287 -11.70 75.24 -147.22
C GLU A 287 -12.48 75.38 -145.92
N MET A 288 -13.82 75.42 -145.98
CA MET A 288 -14.68 75.46 -144.79
C MET A 288 -14.49 74.21 -143.90
N THR A 289 -14.39 73.01 -144.47
CA THR A 289 -14.11 71.80 -143.67
C THR A 289 -12.72 71.80 -143.04
N HIS A 290 -11.72 72.31 -143.76
CA HIS A 290 -10.35 72.44 -143.23
C HIS A 290 -10.29 73.48 -142.11
N GLU A 291 -11.03 74.58 -142.22
CA GLU A 291 -11.19 75.55 -141.13
C GLU A 291 -11.83 74.93 -139.88
N VAL A 292 -12.87 74.09 -140.04
CA VAL A 292 -13.49 73.39 -138.91
C VAL A 292 -12.52 72.40 -138.27
N GLN A 293 -11.86 71.55 -139.06
CA GLN A 293 -10.87 70.58 -138.55
C GLN A 293 -9.67 71.26 -137.87
N THR A 294 -9.22 72.40 -138.38
CA THR A 294 -8.13 73.16 -137.73
C THR A 294 -8.57 73.78 -136.40
N ARG A 295 -9.83 74.23 -136.28
CA ARG A 295 -10.40 74.67 -134.98
C ARG A 295 -10.46 73.51 -133.99
N GLU A 296 -11.03 72.37 -134.37
CA GLU A 296 -11.10 71.16 -133.54
C GLU A 296 -9.71 70.68 -133.09
N ARG A 297 -8.73 70.63 -134.01
CA ARG A 297 -7.33 70.29 -133.67
C ARG A 297 -6.75 71.26 -132.65
N ASN A 298 -7.02 72.55 -132.79
CA ASN A 298 -6.52 73.57 -131.87
C ASN A 298 -7.23 73.48 -130.50
N GLU A 299 -8.52 73.13 -130.45
CA GLU A 299 -9.26 72.86 -129.21
C GLU A 299 -8.71 71.62 -128.50
N LEU A 300 -8.57 70.49 -129.20
CA LEU A 300 -7.94 69.28 -128.66
C LEU A 300 -6.51 69.55 -128.18
N SER A 301 -5.73 70.37 -128.90
CA SER A 301 -4.39 70.75 -128.45
C SER A 301 -4.41 71.56 -127.15
N ARG A 302 -5.42 72.42 -126.95
CA ARG A 302 -5.61 73.15 -125.69
C ARG A 302 -6.03 72.19 -124.57
N GLU A 303 -6.96 71.28 -124.83
CA GLU A 303 -7.38 70.25 -123.85
C GLU A 303 -6.24 69.32 -123.45
N VAL A 304 -5.40 68.90 -124.38
CA VAL A 304 -4.19 68.13 -124.05
C VAL A 304 -3.26 68.94 -123.15
N SER A 305 -3.10 70.25 -123.42
CA SER A 305 -2.26 71.10 -122.57
C SER A 305 -2.85 71.30 -121.16
N THR A 306 -4.18 71.41 -121.02
CA THR A 306 -4.82 71.53 -119.71
C THR A 306 -4.75 70.21 -118.94
N LEU A 307 -4.98 69.07 -119.61
CA LEU A 307 -4.80 67.74 -119.01
C LEU A 307 -3.35 67.47 -118.59
N GLN A 308 -2.37 67.92 -119.37
CA GLN A 308 -0.97 67.84 -118.95
C GLN A 308 -0.72 68.66 -117.68
N GLN A 309 -1.26 69.88 -117.59
CA GLN A 309 -1.15 70.70 -116.38
C GLN A 309 -1.81 70.03 -115.18
N THR A 310 -3.02 69.48 -115.31
CA THR A 310 -3.70 68.78 -114.20
C THR A 310 -2.93 67.54 -113.75
N VAL A 311 -2.37 66.75 -114.68
CA VAL A 311 -1.50 65.61 -114.34
C VAL A 311 -0.28 66.06 -113.55
N THR A 312 0.37 67.17 -113.92
CA THR A 312 1.52 67.67 -113.15
C THR A 312 1.15 68.13 -111.74
N LEU A 313 -0.04 68.69 -111.54
CA LEU A 313 -0.53 69.07 -110.20
C LEU A 313 -0.83 67.82 -109.35
N LEU A 314 -1.54 66.85 -109.92
CA LEU A 314 -1.84 65.58 -109.23
C LEU A 314 -0.57 64.80 -108.87
N GLN A 315 0.49 64.87 -109.69
CA GLN A 315 1.80 64.31 -109.36
C GLN A 315 2.41 64.98 -108.12
N LYS A 316 2.36 66.31 -108.03
CA LYS A 316 2.83 67.05 -106.84
C LYS A 316 2.02 66.71 -105.60
N ASP A 317 0.69 66.61 -105.72
CA ASP A 317 -0.18 66.22 -104.61
C ASP A 317 0.11 64.79 -104.14
N LYS A 318 0.30 63.86 -105.07
CA LYS A 318 0.73 62.48 -104.77
C LYS A 318 2.06 62.46 -104.01
N GLU A 319 3.05 63.22 -104.47
CA GLU A 319 4.35 63.30 -103.79
C GLU A 319 4.25 63.91 -102.40
N TYR A 320 3.39 64.92 -102.22
CA TYR A 320 3.15 65.55 -100.92
C TYR A 320 2.51 64.56 -99.94
N VAL A 321 1.43 63.90 -100.36
CA VAL A 321 0.76 62.88 -99.53
C VAL A 321 1.69 61.71 -99.24
N HIS A 322 2.52 61.29 -100.22
CA HIS A 322 3.50 60.23 -100.01
C HIS A 322 4.56 60.62 -98.96
N ARG A 323 5.08 61.86 -99.02
CA ARG A 323 6.00 62.39 -98.00
C ARG A 323 5.36 62.41 -96.61
N GLN A 324 4.13 62.90 -96.48
CA GLN A 324 3.40 62.88 -95.20
C GLN A 324 3.17 61.46 -94.67
N SER A 325 2.79 60.53 -95.54
CA SER A 325 2.61 59.12 -95.16
C SER A 325 3.92 58.51 -94.66
N MET A 326 5.04 58.82 -95.30
CA MET A 326 6.36 58.35 -94.87
C MET A 326 6.77 58.95 -93.53
N GLU A 327 6.53 60.25 -93.30
CA GLU A 327 6.76 60.89 -91.99
C GLU A 327 5.91 60.26 -90.88
N LEU A 328 4.63 59.98 -91.14
CA LEU A 328 3.75 59.29 -90.20
C LEU A 328 4.24 57.87 -89.92
N ASN A 329 4.65 57.12 -90.93
CA ASN A 329 5.20 55.77 -90.76
C ASN A 329 6.45 55.77 -89.87
N VAL A 330 7.37 56.73 -90.08
CA VAL A 330 8.56 56.88 -89.22
C VAL A 330 8.17 57.23 -87.78
N ARG A 331 7.16 58.11 -87.59
CA ARG A 331 6.64 58.42 -86.26
C ARG A 331 5.99 57.21 -85.59
N CYS A 332 5.20 56.43 -86.33
CA CYS A 332 4.60 55.19 -85.84
C CYS A 332 5.67 54.19 -85.40
N ALA A 333 6.67 53.91 -86.26
CA ALA A 333 7.78 53.03 -85.93
C ALA A 333 8.54 53.50 -84.67
N HIS A 334 8.76 54.81 -84.51
CA HIS A 334 9.41 55.33 -83.31
C HIS A 334 8.56 55.16 -82.04
N GLN A 335 7.24 55.29 -82.14
CA GLN A 335 6.35 55.04 -80.99
C GLN A 335 6.25 53.55 -80.67
N GLU A 336 6.24 52.67 -81.67
CA GLU A 336 6.30 51.21 -81.50
C GLU A 336 7.58 50.80 -80.76
N ASP A 337 8.74 51.25 -81.24
CA ASP A 337 10.04 51.09 -80.57
C ASP A 337 10.01 51.55 -79.11
N ARG A 338 9.36 52.69 -78.85
CA ARG A 338 9.24 53.25 -77.49
C ARG A 338 8.34 52.39 -76.62
N LEU A 339 7.23 51.88 -77.17
CA LEU A 339 6.31 50.97 -76.46
C LEU A 339 7.01 49.65 -76.13
N GLU A 340 7.77 49.06 -77.05
CA GLU A 340 8.53 47.83 -76.82
C GLU A 340 9.59 48.02 -75.70
N ARG A 341 10.30 49.16 -75.71
CA ARG A 341 11.25 49.50 -74.63
C ARG A 341 10.54 49.67 -73.28
N LEU A 342 9.36 50.26 -73.25
CA LEU A 342 8.58 50.40 -72.02
C LEU A 342 8.01 49.05 -71.55
N GLN A 343 7.56 48.18 -72.45
CA GLN A 343 7.12 46.83 -72.12
C GLN A 343 8.26 45.99 -71.53
N THR A 344 9.43 45.99 -72.15
CA THR A 344 10.59 45.26 -71.63
C THR A 344 11.04 45.76 -70.25
N GLN A 345 10.97 47.07 -70.00
CA GLN A 345 11.20 47.65 -68.67
C GLN A 345 10.14 47.24 -67.65
N LEU A 346 8.85 47.23 -68.05
CA LEU A 346 7.76 46.78 -67.20
C LEU A 346 7.93 45.30 -66.81
N ASP A 347 8.22 44.43 -67.78
CA ASP A 347 8.45 43.00 -67.52
C ASP A 347 9.67 42.77 -66.63
N GLY A 348 10.75 43.54 -66.84
CA GLY A 348 11.92 43.52 -65.96
C GLY A 348 11.60 43.93 -64.52
N ALA A 349 10.79 44.98 -64.35
CA ALA A 349 10.33 45.44 -63.04
C ALA A 349 9.40 44.43 -62.36
N GLN A 350 8.51 43.78 -63.12
CA GLN A 350 7.63 42.71 -62.62
C GLN A 350 8.45 41.51 -62.14
N ARG A 351 9.42 41.04 -62.94
CA ARG A 351 10.33 39.94 -62.55
C ARG A 351 11.15 40.29 -61.31
N ALA A 352 11.73 41.49 -61.25
CA ALA A 352 12.49 41.93 -60.07
C ALA A 352 11.60 41.97 -58.80
N ARG A 353 10.35 42.42 -58.93
CA ARG A 353 9.37 42.40 -57.83
C ARG A 353 9.09 40.98 -57.36
N GLU A 354 8.83 40.06 -58.29
CA GLU A 354 8.58 38.64 -58.01
C GLU A 354 9.76 37.96 -57.33
N GLU A 355 10.99 38.20 -57.79
CA GLU A 355 12.21 37.68 -57.16
C GLU A 355 12.35 38.14 -55.70
N VAL A 356 12.07 39.41 -55.42
CA VAL A 356 12.11 39.94 -54.05
C VAL A 356 11.02 39.30 -53.19
N TYR A 357 9.81 39.13 -53.72
CA TYR A 357 8.74 38.41 -53.01
C TYR A 357 9.10 36.95 -52.74
N HIS A 358 9.69 36.24 -53.70
CA HIS A 358 10.16 34.87 -53.50
C HIS A 358 11.24 34.80 -52.42
N LYS A 359 12.22 35.71 -52.42
CA LYS A 359 13.25 35.80 -51.37
C LYS A 359 12.62 36.09 -50.00
N TYR A 360 11.65 36.98 -49.93
CA TYR A 360 10.93 37.28 -48.70
C TYR A 360 10.17 36.05 -48.17
N ILE A 361 9.38 35.38 -49.02
CA ILE A 361 8.63 34.18 -48.66
C ILE A 361 9.60 33.08 -48.19
N ALA A 362 10.67 32.82 -48.95
CA ALA A 362 11.68 31.83 -48.58
C ALA A 362 12.34 32.15 -47.23
N SER A 363 12.68 33.41 -46.97
CA SER A 363 13.26 33.82 -45.68
C SER A 363 12.26 33.67 -44.53
N ARG A 364 11.00 34.06 -44.72
CA ARG A 364 9.92 33.91 -43.73
C ARG A 364 9.71 32.44 -43.40
N ASP A 365 9.63 31.60 -44.42
CA ASP A 365 9.39 30.16 -44.26
C ASP A 365 10.60 29.49 -43.59
N HIS A 366 11.83 29.88 -43.95
CA HIS A 366 13.03 29.42 -43.28
C HIS A 366 13.02 29.75 -41.78
N TYR A 367 12.77 31.00 -41.39
CA TYR A 367 12.68 31.36 -39.96
C TYR A 367 11.53 30.66 -39.25
N LYS A 368 10.36 30.53 -39.89
CA LYS A 368 9.24 29.78 -39.34
C LYS A 368 9.65 28.34 -39.03
N THR A 369 10.28 27.64 -39.98
CA THR A 369 10.76 26.27 -39.80
C THR A 369 11.84 26.18 -38.72
N GLU A 370 12.77 27.14 -38.64
CA GLU A 370 13.76 27.16 -37.56
C GLU A 370 13.12 27.31 -36.18
N TYR A 371 12.11 28.18 -36.03
CA TYR A 371 11.39 28.32 -34.76
C TYR A 371 10.58 27.07 -34.42
N GLU A 372 9.90 26.46 -35.40
CA GLU A 372 9.18 25.20 -35.22
C GLU A 372 10.13 24.06 -34.83
N ASN A 373 11.31 23.98 -35.45
CA ASN A 373 12.33 22.98 -35.11
C ASN A 373 12.91 23.21 -33.70
N LYS A 374 13.27 24.45 -33.35
CA LYS A 374 13.74 24.77 -31.98
C LYS A 374 12.70 24.42 -30.93
N LEU A 375 11.42 24.76 -31.19
CA LEU A 375 10.33 24.40 -30.29
C LEU A 375 10.16 22.88 -30.19
N ALA A 376 10.24 22.16 -31.30
CA ALA A 376 10.16 20.70 -31.32
C ALA A 376 11.33 20.06 -30.54
N GLU A 377 12.55 20.55 -30.72
CA GLU A 377 13.75 20.11 -29.98
C GLU A 377 13.63 20.40 -28.48
N GLU A 378 13.14 21.59 -28.09
CA GLU A 378 12.91 21.93 -26.68
C GLU A 378 11.86 21.01 -26.04
N LEU A 379 10.76 20.74 -26.75
CA LEU A 379 9.73 19.81 -26.29
C LEU A 379 10.28 18.38 -26.14
N GLU A 380 11.10 17.93 -27.09
CA GLU A 380 11.72 16.60 -27.03
C GLU A 380 12.77 16.51 -25.92
N ASN A 381 13.55 17.57 -25.71
CA ASN A 381 14.49 17.67 -24.59
C ASN A 381 13.76 17.62 -23.23
N ILE A 382 12.63 18.31 -23.09
CA ILE A 382 11.81 18.26 -21.87
C ILE A 382 11.26 16.84 -21.67
N ARG A 383 10.71 16.21 -22.72
CA ARG A 383 10.22 14.82 -22.65
C ARG A 383 11.33 13.85 -22.23
N LEU A 384 12.51 13.95 -22.84
CA LEU A 384 13.64 13.07 -22.57
C LEU A 384 14.18 13.26 -21.14
N LYS A 385 14.34 14.50 -20.67
CA LYS A 385 14.71 14.78 -19.26
C LYS A 385 13.67 14.25 -18.29
N THR A 386 12.39 14.47 -18.57
CA THR A 386 11.30 13.98 -17.72
C THR A 386 11.29 12.45 -17.66
N SER A 387 11.47 11.77 -18.80
CA SER A 387 11.59 10.30 -18.86
C SER A 387 12.80 9.81 -18.06
N GLN A 388 13.96 10.44 -18.22
CA GLN A 388 15.17 10.10 -17.46
C GLN A 388 14.98 10.30 -15.95
N GLU A 389 14.34 11.39 -15.54
CA GLU A 389 14.00 11.64 -14.13
C GLU A 389 13.05 10.57 -13.60
N ILE A 390 11.99 10.22 -14.33
CA ILE A 390 11.07 9.13 -13.98
C ILE A 390 11.82 7.81 -13.83
N ASP A 391 12.67 7.44 -14.79
CA ASP A 391 13.45 6.20 -14.74
C ASP A 391 14.45 6.20 -13.56
N SER A 392 15.01 7.37 -13.23
CA SER A 392 15.90 7.52 -12.07
C SER A 392 15.14 7.38 -10.75
N LEU A 393 13.92 7.91 -10.65
CA LEU A 393 13.05 7.78 -9.48
C LEU A 393 12.57 6.33 -9.32
N GLN A 394 12.19 5.67 -10.41
CA GLN A 394 11.82 4.25 -10.38
C GLN A 394 12.99 3.38 -9.94
N ARG A 395 14.20 3.62 -10.48
CA ARG A 395 15.41 2.89 -10.07
C ARG A 395 15.75 3.11 -8.60
N THR A 396 15.80 4.37 -8.15
CA THR A 396 16.10 4.70 -6.76
C THR A 396 15.05 4.15 -5.80
N SER A 397 13.76 4.25 -6.13
CA SER A 397 12.67 3.64 -5.37
C SER A 397 12.81 2.12 -5.28
N LYS A 398 13.07 1.44 -6.41
CA LYS A 398 13.30 -0.01 -6.45
C LYS A 398 14.50 -0.41 -5.58
N GLU A 399 15.63 0.29 -5.70
CA GLU A 399 16.82 -0.01 -4.89
C GLU A 399 16.58 0.23 -3.39
N MET A 400 15.80 1.26 -3.03
CA MET A 400 15.41 1.51 -1.63
C MET A 400 14.56 0.36 -1.08
N TYR A 401 13.56 -0.10 -1.83
CA TYR A 401 12.76 -1.26 -1.44
C TYR A 401 13.59 -2.54 -1.37
N GLU A 402 14.56 -2.75 -2.27
CA GLU A 402 15.45 -3.91 -2.22
C GLU A 402 16.44 -3.85 -1.05
N ARG A 403 16.93 -2.66 -0.68
CA ARG A 403 17.74 -2.45 0.53
C ARG A 403 16.93 -2.73 1.79
N GLU A 404 15.72 -2.18 1.89
CA GLU A 404 14.83 -2.41 3.03
C GLU A 404 14.45 -3.89 3.16
N ASN A 405 14.11 -4.56 2.06
CA ASN A 405 13.83 -5.99 2.06
C ASN A 405 15.05 -6.83 2.51
N ARG A 406 16.27 -6.45 2.11
CA ARG A 406 17.49 -7.10 2.60
C ARG A 406 17.66 -6.89 4.10
N ASN A 407 17.54 -5.65 4.58
CA ASN A 407 17.63 -5.34 6.00
C ASN A 407 16.57 -6.11 6.82
N LEU A 408 15.33 -6.20 6.35
CA LEU A 408 14.26 -6.95 7.02
C LEU A 408 14.53 -8.45 7.05
N ARG A 409 15.13 -9.02 6.00
CA ARG A 409 15.56 -10.42 5.99
C ARG A 409 16.69 -10.66 6.98
N GLU A 410 17.70 -9.78 6.99
CA GLU A 410 18.83 -9.86 7.92
C GLU A 410 18.38 -9.71 9.38
N THR A 411 17.47 -8.78 9.70
CA THR A 411 16.93 -8.63 11.06
C THR A 411 16.11 -9.84 11.48
N ARG A 412 15.28 -10.38 10.58
CA ARG A 412 14.55 -11.63 10.82
C ARG A 412 15.51 -12.78 11.09
N ASP A 413 16.54 -12.96 10.26
CA ASP A 413 17.50 -14.06 10.40
C ASP A 413 18.31 -13.93 11.70
N ASN A 414 18.70 -12.71 12.08
CA ASN A 414 19.32 -12.43 13.38
C ASN A 414 18.38 -12.76 14.55
N ALA A 415 17.10 -12.38 14.48
CA ALA A 415 16.12 -12.71 15.50
C ALA A 415 15.88 -14.24 15.61
N VAL A 416 15.87 -14.96 14.49
CA VAL A 416 15.79 -16.42 14.48
C VAL A 416 17.02 -17.04 15.14
N LEU A 417 18.23 -16.57 14.80
CA LEU A 417 19.47 -17.03 15.43
C LEU A 417 19.49 -16.76 16.93
N GLU A 418 19.02 -15.60 17.38
CA GLU A 418 18.96 -15.26 18.80
C GLU A 418 17.92 -16.12 19.53
N LYS A 419 16.74 -16.34 18.92
CA LYS A 419 15.73 -17.28 19.42
C LYS A 419 16.30 -18.69 19.55
N ASP A 420 17.02 -19.18 18.54
CA ASP A 420 17.62 -20.51 18.60
C ASP A 420 18.66 -20.60 19.73
N ARG A 421 19.52 -19.59 19.90
CA ARG A 421 20.44 -19.50 21.05
C ARG A 421 19.71 -19.52 22.40
N ALA A 422 18.63 -18.75 22.52
CA ALA A 422 17.81 -18.73 23.73
C ALA A 422 17.18 -20.10 24.00
N THR A 423 16.64 -20.79 22.98
CA THR A 423 16.09 -22.15 23.15
C THR A 423 17.15 -23.18 23.52
N THR A 424 18.39 -23.04 23.04
CA THR A 424 19.49 -23.92 23.47
C THR A 424 19.85 -23.69 24.93
N ALA A 425 19.94 -22.43 25.36
CA ALA A 425 20.19 -22.08 26.76
C ALA A 425 19.07 -22.56 27.68
N GLU A 426 17.81 -22.40 27.26
CA GLU A 426 16.63 -22.92 27.97
C GLU A 426 16.75 -24.44 28.17
N ARG A 427 17.00 -25.19 27.10
CA ARG A 427 17.18 -26.66 27.18
C ARG A 427 18.31 -27.05 28.11
N GLU A 428 19.43 -26.33 28.09
CA GLU A 428 20.53 -26.58 29.03
C GLU A 428 20.13 -26.30 30.48
N THR A 429 19.42 -25.20 30.75
CA THR A 429 18.92 -24.89 32.09
C THR A 429 17.89 -25.90 32.57
N GLN A 430 17.00 -26.36 31.68
CA GLN A 430 16.03 -27.40 31.97
C GLN A 430 16.73 -28.72 32.31
N ALA A 431 17.73 -29.12 31.51
CA ALA A 431 18.53 -30.32 31.80
C ALA A 431 19.25 -30.24 33.15
N ARG A 432 19.78 -29.07 33.52
CA ARG A 432 20.39 -28.85 34.86
C ARG A 432 19.35 -28.93 35.97
N TYR A 433 18.15 -28.39 35.75
CA TYR A 433 17.06 -28.48 36.71
C TYR A 433 16.60 -29.93 36.91
N ASP A 434 16.45 -30.70 35.83
CA ASP A 434 16.08 -32.11 35.89
C ASP A 434 17.16 -32.93 36.62
N GLN A 435 18.44 -32.65 36.38
CA GLN A 435 19.55 -33.25 37.14
C GLN A 435 19.47 -32.91 38.64
N LEU A 436 19.16 -31.67 38.99
CA LEU A 436 19.03 -31.25 40.38
C LEU A 436 17.82 -31.91 41.06
N LEU A 437 16.70 -32.08 40.34
CA LEU A 437 15.54 -32.83 40.82
C LEU A 437 15.87 -34.29 41.07
N GLU A 438 16.62 -34.93 40.17
CA GLU A 438 17.07 -36.32 40.34
C GLU A 438 17.97 -36.46 41.58
N GLN A 439 18.91 -35.51 41.76
CA GLN A 439 19.75 -35.45 42.96
C GLN A 439 18.92 -35.25 44.23
N PHE A 440 17.94 -34.35 44.21
CA PHE A 440 17.05 -34.11 45.35
C PHE A 440 16.25 -35.36 45.71
N ARG A 441 15.68 -36.07 44.72
CA ARG A 441 15.00 -37.36 44.93
C ARG A 441 15.95 -38.41 45.50
N GLY A 442 17.19 -38.47 45.00
CA GLY A 442 18.23 -39.35 45.53
C GLY A 442 18.54 -39.07 47.00
N VAL A 443 18.72 -37.80 47.37
CA VAL A 443 18.93 -37.39 48.77
C VAL A 443 17.70 -37.70 49.62
N GLN A 444 16.49 -37.40 49.13
CA GLN A 444 15.24 -37.65 49.85
C GLN A 444 15.07 -39.14 50.18
N THR A 445 15.23 -40.03 49.18
CA THR A 445 15.18 -41.48 49.41
C THR A 445 16.31 -41.97 50.32
N GLY A 446 17.50 -41.39 50.22
CA GLY A 446 18.61 -41.63 51.16
C GLY A 446 18.29 -41.21 52.60
N THR A 447 17.62 -40.07 52.79
CA THR A 447 17.17 -39.63 54.11
C THR A 447 16.04 -40.49 54.65
N ASP A 448 15.08 -40.88 53.81
CA ASP A 448 13.93 -41.72 54.21
C ASP A 448 14.41 -43.11 54.64
N SER A 449 15.34 -43.72 53.89
CA SER A 449 15.98 -44.98 54.27
C SER A 449 16.74 -44.83 55.59
N ARG A 450 17.51 -43.75 55.78
CA ARG A 450 18.22 -43.50 57.04
C ARG A 450 17.28 -43.29 58.23
N VAL A 451 16.16 -42.58 58.05
CA VAL A 451 15.13 -42.42 59.07
C VAL A 451 14.50 -43.76 59.41
N ALA A 452 14.18 -44.60 58.41
CA ALA A 452 13.66 -45.94 58.64
C ALA A 452 14.64 -46.85 59.41
N GLU A 453 15.94 -46.79 59.07
CA GLU A 453 17.00 -47.49 59.81
C GLU A 453 17.05 -47.03 61.27
N LEU A 454 17.10 -45.71 61.52
CA LEU A 454 17.15 -45.15 62.87
C LEU A 454 15.89 -45.49 63.68
N LEU A 455 14.70 -45.42 63.06
CA LEU A 455 13.45 -45.84 63.71
C LEU A 455 13.48 -47.32 64.11
N ASN A 456 14.01 -48.20 63.25
CA ASN A 456 14.16 -49.61 63.57
C ASN A 456 15.19 -49.82 64.70
N GLN A 457 16.30 -49.09 64.70
CA GLN A 457 17.27 -49.13 65.80
C GLN A 457 16.66 -48.67 67.14
N VAL A 458 15.86 -47.59 67.12
CA VAL A 458 15.17 -47.10 68.31
C VAL A 458 14.17 -48.14 68.83
N LYS A 459 13.39 -48.79 67.95
CA LYS A 459 12.49 -49.88 68.34
C LYS A 459 13.23 -51.08 68.95
N LEU A 460 14.36 -51.47 68.36
CA LEU A 460 15.19 -52.54 68.94
C LEU A 460 15.71 -52.15 70.32
N LYS A 461 16.20 -50.91 70.47
CA LYS A 461 16.66 -50.40 71.76
C LYS A 461 15.54 -50.30 72.78
N SER A 462 14.32 -49.91 72.38
CA SER A 462 13.17 -49.90 73.29
C SER A 462 12.83 -51.31 73.78
N PHE A 463 12.82 -52.32 72.91
CA PHE A 463 12.63 -53.72 73.32
C PHE A 463 13.75 -54.23 74.23
N GLU A 464 15.01 -53.87 73.96
CA GLU A 464 16.14 -54.19 74.86
C GLU A 464 16.00 -53.54 76.23
N THR A 465 15.52 -52.29 76.30
CA THR A 465 15.26 -51.60 77.57
C THR A 465 14.08 -52.20 78.32
N GLU A 466 12.97 -52.51 77.65
CA GLU A 466 11.80 -53.17 78.26
C GLU A 466 12.19 -54.54 78.82
N ARG A 467 12.97 -55.33 78.06
CA ARG A 467 13.50 -56.61 78.54
C ARG A 467 14.39 -56.42 79.76
N SER A 468 15.29 -55.45 79.73
CA SER A 468 16.18 -55.16 80.86
C SER A 468 15.40 -54.68 82.10
N GLN A 469 14.36 -53.89 81.90
CA GLN A 469 13.45 -53.44 82.96
C GLN A 469 12.69 -54.62 83.57
N MET A 470 12.14 -55.53 82.77
CA MET A 470 11.47 -56.73 83.30
C MET A 470 12.41 -57.58 84.16
N VAL A 471 13.67 -57.77 83.71
CA VAL A 471 14.69 -58.49 84.48
C VAL A 471 15.03 -57.73 85.77
N GLN A 472 15.15 -56.40 85.72
CA GLN A 472 15.37 -55.58 86.91
C GLN A 472 14.21 -55.71 87.91
N GLU A 473 12.96 -55.65 87.46
CA GLU A 473 11.79 -55.79 88.31
C GLU A 473 11.69 -57.19 88.93
N GLU A 474 12.02 -58.23 88.18
CA GLU A 474 12.08 -59.62 88.68
C GLU A 474 13.19 -59.79 89.72
N THR A 475 14.40 -59.29 89.43
CA THR A 475 15.52 -59.34 90.39
C THR A 475 15.24 -58.54 91.66
N ALA A 476 14.57 -57.37 91.56
CA ALA A 476 14.12 -56.60 92.72
C ALA A 476 13.07 -57.35 93.55
N ARG A 477 12.11 -58.02 92.90
CA ARG A 477 11.11 -58.88 93.57
C ARG A 477 11.77 -60.05 94.31
N ASN A 478 12.71 -60.74 93.66
CA ASN A 478 13.46 -61.85 94.26
C ASN A 478 14.30 -61.36 95.45
N LEU A 479 14.97 -60.21 95.32
CA LEU A 479 15.71 -59.59 96.43
C LEU A 479 14.79 -59.30 97.62
N GLY A 480 13.60 -58.72 97.37
CA GLY A 480 12.60 -58.48 98.41
C GLY A 480 12.14 -59.77 99.12
N GLN A 481 11.94 -60.85 98.37
CA GLN A 481 11.63 -62.16 98.95
C GLN A 481 12.77 -62.68 99.84
N CYS A 482 14.01 -62.63 99.36
CA CYS A 482 15.18 -63.02 100.14
C CYS A 482 15.33 -62.16 101.41
N GLN A 483 15.08 -60.85 101.33
CA GLN A 483 15.09 -59.96 102.50
C GLN A 483 14.04 -60.41 103.54
N MET A 484 12.80 -60.65 103.13
CA MET A 484 11.75 -61.15 104.01
C MET A 484 12.11 -62.50 104.65
N GLU A 485 12.74 -63.41 103.90
CA GLU A 485 13.24 -64.68 104.43
C GLU A 485 14.36 -64.45 105.45
N THR A 486 15.32 -63.57 105.17
CA THR A 486 16.38 -63.22 106.14
C THR A 486 15.79 -62.63 107.41
N GLU A 487 14.80 -61.73 107.34
CA GLU A 487 14.10 -61.20 108.51
C GLU A 487 13.38 -62.30 109.30
N LYS A 488 12.73 -63.25 108.61
CA LYS A 488 12.08 -64.41 109.25
C LYS A 488 13.10 -65.28 109.97
N HIS A 489 14.24 -65.56 109.35
CA HIS A 489 15.34 -66.30 109.96
C HIS A 489 15.95 -65.55 111.14
N GLN A 490 16.14 -64.23 111.03
CA GLN A 490 16.58 -63.34 112.11
C GLN A 490 15.63 -63.42 113.32
N LYS A 491 14.31 -63.25 113.11
CA LYS A 491 13.29 -63.38 114.17
C LYS A 491 13.29 -64.76 114.81
N LYS A 492 13.45 -65.82 114.01
CA LYS A 492 13.54 -67.20 114.52
C LYS A 492 14.79 -67.39 115.40
N LEU A 493 15.92 -66.85 114.97
CA LEU A 493 17.15 -66.81 115.77
C LEU A 493 16.95 -66.06 117.09
N GLU A 494 16.32 -64.89 117.07
CA GLU A 494 16.02 -64.13 118.30
C GLU A 494 15.16 -64.92 119.30
N VAL A 495 14.13 -65.61 118.81
CA VAL A 495 13.27 -66.46 119.65
C VAL A 495 14.06 -67.62 120.24
N MET A 496 14.80 -68.37 119.42
CA MET A 496 15.62 -69.48 119.92
C MET A 496 16.70 -69.00 120.90
N THR A 497 17.29 -67.82 120.66
CA THR A 497 18.25 -67.21 121.58
C THR A 497 17.59 -66.86 122.92
N LYS A 498 16.38 -66.31 122.91
CA LYS A 498 15.59 -66.05 124.14
C LYS A 498 15.25 -67.33 124.90
N GLU A 499 14.92 -68.42 124.19
CA GLU A 499 14.65 -69.73 124.79
C GLU A 499 15.91 -70.35 125.40
N LEU A 500 17.04 -70.27 124.69
CA LEU A 500 18.35 -70.70 125.22
C LEU A 500 18.70 -69.94 126.50
N TYR A 501 18.58 -68.61 126.51
CA TYR A 501 18.83 -67.83 127.72
C TYR A 501 17.84 -68.15 128.86
N ARG A 502 16.57 -68.41 128.56
CA ARG A 502 15.59 -68.88 129.57
C ARG A 502 15.97 -70.24 130.16
N LEU A 503 16.35 -71.19 129.30
CA LEU A 503 16.79 -72.52 129.72
C LEU A 503 18.06 -72.43 130.55
N GLN A 504 19.05 -71.66 130.08
CA GLN A 504 20.28 -71.41 130.80
C GLN A 504 20.01 -70.83 132.20
N ALA A 505 19.23 -69.74 132.30
CA ALA A 505 18.85 -69.15 133.58
C ALA A 505 18.08 -70.11 134.49
N SER A 506 17.22 -70.98 133.92
CA SER A 506 16.50 -71.99 134.71
C SER A 506 17.42 -73.11 135.22
N SER A 507 18.42 -73.51 134.43
CA SER A 507 19.42 -74.50 134.83
C SER A 507 20.40 -73.94 135.86
N GLU A 508 20.84 -72.70 135.71
CA GLU A 508 21.67 -71.99 136.69
C GLU A 508 20.95 -71.87 138.02
N LYS A 509 19.64 -71.55 138.02
CA LYS A 509 18.83 -71.59 139.25
C LYS A 509 18.83 -72.97 139.91
N GLN A 510 18.60 -74.04 139.17
CA GLN A 510 18.67 -75.41 139.71
C GLN A 510 20.05 -75.76 140.27
N ILE A 511 21.12 -75.35 139.59
CA ILE A 511 22.50 -75.55 140.07
C ILE A 511 22.70 -74.81 141.39
N THR A 512 22.27 -73.56 141.51
CA THR A 512 22.39 -72.79 142.76
C THR A 512 21.56 -73.38 143.90
N GLU A 513 20.35 -73.87 143.61
CA GLU A 513 19.50 -74.56 144.60
C GLU A 513 20.15 -75.85 145.11
N LEU A 514 20.71 -76.66 144.21
CA LEU A 514 21.44 -77.89 144.57
C LEU A 514 22.73 -77.59 145.34
N GLN A 515 23.49 -76.56 144.95
CA GLN A 515 24.68 -76.13 145.68
C GLN A 515 24.34 -75.68 147.10
N ALA A 516 23.25 -74.92 147.28
CA ALA A 516 22.78 -74.52 148.60
C ALA A 516 22.36 -75.71 149.47
N GLN A 517 21.65 -76.69 148.89
CA GLN A 517 21.30 -77.94 149.59
C GLN A 517 22.53 -78.73 150.00
N ASN A 518 23.54 -78.81 149.13
CA ASN A 518 24.76 -79.55 149.43
C ASN A 518 25.56 -78.89 150.55
N ALA A 519 25.65 -77.56 150.55
CA ALA A 519 26.27 -76.79 151.64
C ALA A 519 25.55 -77.00 152.99
N GLU A 520 24.20 -77.07 152.99
CA GLU A 520 23.42 -77.35 154.20
C GLU A 520 23.72 -78.76 154.77
N GLN A 521 23.77 -79.77 153.91
CA GLN A 521 24.10 -81.15 154.33
C GLN A 521 25.54 -81.26 154.85
N GLN A 522 26.47 -80.55 154.20
CA GLN A 522 27.87 -80.54 154.60
C GLN A 522 28.07 -79.87 155.98
N ALA A 523 27.31 -78.81 156.28
CA ALA A 523 27.30 -78.20 157.61
C ALA A 523 26.75 -79.15 158.71
N ARG A 524 25.72 -79.96 158.39
CA ARG A 524 25.19 -80.97 159.32
C ARG A 524 26.19 -82.07 159.64
N LEU A 525 26.95 -82.52 158.65
CA LEU A 525 28.02 -83.51 158.86
C LEU A 525 29.09 -83.00 159.82
N GLN A 526 29.55 -81.75 159.63
CA GLN A 526 30.54 -81.14 160.53
C GLN A 526 30.08 -81.03 161.98
N THR A 527 28.77 -80.86 162.23
CA THR A 527 28.24 -80.88 163.60
C THR A 527 28.24 -82.27 164.23
N TYR A 528 28.00 -83.33 163.44
CA TYR A 528 28.05 -84.71 163.94
C TYR A 528 29.50 -85.14 164.24
N GLU A 529 30.46 -84.79 163.39
CA GLU A 529 31.88 -85.12 163.58
C GLU A 529 32.46 -84.53 164.89
N LYS A 530 31.99 -83.35 165.31
CA LYS A 530 32.42 -82.73 166.58
C LYS A 530 31.85 -83.43 167.82
N LEU A 531 30.61 -83.91 167.72
CA LEU A 531 29.96 -84.65 168.81
C LEU A 531 30.60 -86.01 169.06
N GLU A 532 31.15 -86.67 168.03
CA GLU A 532 31.92 -87.91 168.20
C GLU A 532 33.24 -87.67 168.94
N GLN A 533 33.98 -86.60 168.62
CA GLN A 533 35.24 -86.28 169.30
C GLN A 533 35.06 -86.02 170.81
N GLU A 534 33.95 -85.39 171.22
CA GLU A 534 33.66 -85.11 172.63
C GLU A 534 33.31 -86.38 173.45
N LEU A 535 32.82 -87.45 172.81
CA LEU A 535 32.47 -88.71 173.48
C LEU A 535 33.68 -89.62 173.70
N ASP A 536 34.65 -89.60 172.77
CA ASP A 536 35.85 -90.42 172.86
C ASP A 536 36.77 -90.00 174.03
N ASP A 537 36.88 -88.69 174.31
CA ASP A 537 37.72 -88.15 175.39
C ASP A 537 37.21 -88.52 176.81
N VAL A 538 35.90 -88.64 176.98
CA VAL A 538 35.26 -88.99 178.26
C VAL A 538 35.50 -90.45 178.63
N THR A 539 35.53 -91.33 177.62
CA THR A 539 35.68 -92.77 177.83
C THR A 539 37.12 -93.12 178.25
N MET A 540 38.10 -92.34 177.82
CA MET A 540 39.51 -92.49 178.21
C MET A 540 39.77 -92.12 179.68
N GLN A 541 39.07 -91.12 180.24
CA GLN A 541 39.30 -90.66 181.61
C GLN A 541 38.80 -91.63 182.70
N ALA A 542 37.87 -92.54 182.36
CA ALA A 542 37.31 -93.49 183.33
C ALA A 542 38.18 -94.74 183.55
N ALA A 543 39.19 -94.98 182.71
CA ALA A 543 39.98 -96.22 182.73
C ALA A 543 41.22 -96.20 183.65
N GLU A 544 41.57 -95.06 184.26
CA GLU A 544 42.86 -94.88 184.98
C GLU A 544 42.76 -94.80 186.52
N ILE A 545 41.60 -95.05 187.16
CA ILE A 545 41.44 -94.85 188.62
C ILE A 545 41.08 -96.16 189.35
N ASP A 546 41.95 -96.59 190.26
CA ASP A 546 41.93 -97.89 190.99
C ASP A 546 41.12 -97.89 192.32
N ASP A 547 40.17 -96.98 192.52
CA ASP A 547 39.28 -96.94 193.70
C ASP A 547 37.79 -97.02 193.29
N GLU A 548 37.10 -98.10 193.70
CA GLU A 548 35.72 -98.46 193.29
C GLU A 548 34.66 -97.41 193.68
N GLN A 549 34.92 -96.54 194.66
CA GLN A 549 33.97 -95.48 195.07
C GLN A 549 34.22 -94.12 194.40
N GLU A 550 35.37 -93.94 193.75
CA GLU A 550 35.73 -92.75 192.98
C GLU A 550 35.42 -92.94 191.48
N ALA A 551 35.55 -94.18 190.96
CA ALA A 551 35.17 -94.55 189.59
C ALA A 551 33.66 -94.37 189.31
N GLU A 552 32.80 -94.63 190.29
CA GLU A 552 31.35 -94.40 190.17
C GLU A 552 30.97 -92.92 190.16
N ARG A 553 31.79 -92.00 190.69
CA ARG A 553 31.54 -90.54 190.60
C ARG A 553 31.92 -89.94 189.26
N VAL A 554 32.98 -90.46 188.63
CA VAL A 554 33.45 -90.00 187.31
C VAL A 554 32.55 -90.51 186.19
N LEU A 555 31.96 -91.72 186.32
CA LEU A 555 30.94 -92.21 185.39
C LEU A 555 29.56 -91.52 185.55
N PHE A 556 29.27 -90.92 186.71
CA PHE A 556 27.99 -90.23 186.94
C PHE A 556 28.00 -88.76 186.50
N SER A 557 29.17 -88.12 186.38
CA SER A 557 29.29 -86.73 185.92
C SER A 557 29.09 -86.55 184.41
N TYR A 558 29.13 -87.64 183.64
CA TYR A 558 28.99 -87.62 182.17
C TYR A 558 27.68 -88.19 181.63
N GLY A 559 26.63 -88.24 182.46
CA GLY A 559 25.26 -88.25 181.96
C GLY A 559 24.87 -89.51 181.18
N TYR A 560 24.78 -90.62 181.90
CA TYR A 560 23.89 -91.73 181.53
C TYR A 560 22.48 -91.18 181.22
N GLY A 561 22.00 -91.39 179.99
CA GLY A 561 20.58 -91.31 179.62
C GLY A 561 20.05 -89.93 179.21
N ALA A 562 20.04 -89.66 177.91
CA ALA A 562 19.04 -88.77 177.30
C ALA A 562 18.93 -89.00 175.79
N ASN A 563 17.87 -89.74 175.42
CA ASN A 563 17.02 -89.58 174.24
C ASN A 563 17.49 -88.63 173.14
N VAL A 564 17.61 -89.13 171.90
CA VAL A 564 17.20 -88.38 170.71
C VAL A 564 16.40 -89.26 169.74
N PRO A 565 15.26 -88.76 169.21
CA PRO A 565 14.15 -89.57 168.72
C PRO A 565 14.02 -89.60 167.19
N THR A 566 13.18 -90.53 166.78
CA THR A 566 12.59 -90.81 165.48
C THR A 566 11.77 -89.69 164.83
N THR A 567 11.72 -89.78 163.49
CA THR A 567 10.61 -89.45 162.55
C THR A 567 10.30 -87.98 162.22
N ALA A 568 10.07 -87.67 160.93
CA ALA A 568 8.72 -87.58 160.32
C ALA A 568 8.65 -86.91 158.93
N LYS A 569 7.66 -87.35 158.14
CA LYS A 569 7.13 -86.84 156.85
C LYS A 569 6.52 -85.42 156.90
N ARG A 570 6.43 -84.75 155.74
CA ARG A 570 5.24 -83.97 155.25
C ARG A 570 5.33 -83.69 153.73
N ARG A 571 4.34 -84.10 152.88
CA ARG A 571 3.19 -83.39 152.20
C ARG A 571 3.62 -82.23 151.25
N LEU A 572 3.08 -81.94 150.03
CA LEU A 572 1.71 -81.97 149.46
C LEU A 572 1.70 -81.66 147.90
N ARG A 573 0.61 -82.09 147.20
CA ARG A 573 0.04 -81.93 145.79
C ARG A 573 0.42 -80.71 144.88
N GLN A 574 0.28 -80.63 143.54
CA GLN A 574 -0.79 -81.04 142.57
C GLN A 574 -0.39 -80.73 141.07
N ARG A 575 -0.80 -81.51 140.03
CA ARG A 575 -0.92 -81.05 138.59
C ARG A 575 -1.59 -82.06 137.62
N ALA A 576 -2.28 -81.52 136.59
CA ALA A 576 -2.32 -81.93 135.15
C ALA A 576 -3.69 -82.26 134.49
N LEU A 577 -3.91 -81.63 133.31
CA LEU A 577 -4.88 -81.90 132.23
C LEU A 577 -4.16 -81.58 130.89
N PRO A 578 -4.46 -82.27 129.77
CA PRO A 578 -4.17 -81.75 128.43
C PRO A 578 -5.36 -81.89 127.44
N ILE A 579 -5.44 -81.02 126.42
CA ILE A 579 -6.32 -81.19 125.23
C ILE A 579 -5.57 -80.82 123.95
N LYS A 580 -5.72 -81.68 122.92
CA LYS A 580 -5.26 -81.56 121.52
C LYS A 580 -6.39 -80.99 120.63
N GLY A 581 -6.02 -80.37 119.51
CA GLY A 581 -6.94 -79.81 118.51
C GLY A 581 -7.33 -80.74 117.35
N GLN A 582 -8.15 -80.23 116.42
CA GLN A 582 -8.37 -80.78 115.07
C GLN A 582 -9.09 -79.79 114.11
N VAL A 583 -9.06 -80.17 112.83
CA VAL A 583 -9.26 -79.50 111.52
C VAL A 583 -10.73 -79.49 111.03
N SER A 584 -11.09 -78.63 110.04
CA SER A 584 -11.98 -78.86 108.85
C SER A 584 -12.26 -77.52 108.13
N ASP A 585 -11.89 -77.26 106.86
CA ASP A 585 -12.44 -77.66 105.53
C ASP A 585 -13.79 -77.02 105.11
N CYS A 586 -13.80 -76.34 103.94
CA CYS A 586 -15.02 -76.02 103.15
C CYS A 586 -14.71 -75.70 101.67
N SER A 587 -15.53 -76.28 100.78
CA SER A 587 -15.45 -76.28 99.31
C SER A 587 -16.55 -75.45 98.62
N VAL A 588 -16.17 -74.77 97.52
CA VAL A 588 -16.76 -74.70 96.15
C VAL A 588 -18.28 -74.49 95.92
N ASN A 589 -18.64 -73.48 95.10
CA ASN A 589 -19.56 -73.46 93.91
C ASN A 589 -19.85 -71.98 93.48
N GLN A 590 -19.40 -71.41 92.33
CA GLN A 590 -19.90 -71.47 90.92
C GLN A 590 -21.38 -71.01 90.75
N GLN A 591 -21.89 -70.27 89.74
CA GLN A 591 -21.42 -69.66 88.48
C GLN A 591 -22.63 -68.89 87.86
N THR A 592 -22.58 -67.57 87.61
CA THR A 592 -23.62 -66.85 86.80
C THR A 592 -23.19 -65.54 86.10
N ALA A 593 -21.89 -65.20 86.01
CA ALA A 593 -21.46 -63.90 85.47
C ALA A 593 -20.83 -63.92 84.05
N ALA A 594 -20.66 -65.09 83.42
CA ALA A 594 -19.82 -65.21 82.20
C ALA A 594 -20.54 -65.03 80.85
N ASN A 595 -21.89 -64.96 80.80
CA ASN A 595 -22.62 -64.93 79.52
C ASN A 595 -23.00 -63.53 78.99
N ARG A 596 -22.65 -62.43 79.68
CA ARG A 596 -22.95 -61.06 79.20
C ARG A 596 -21.79 -60.34 78.51
N LEU A 597 -20.56 -60.86 78.61
CA LEU A 597 -19.36 -60.21 78.04
C LEU A 597 -18.98 -60.71 76.63
N LEU A 598 -19.65 -61.73 76.08
CA LEU A 598 -19.30 -62.32 74.78
C LEU A 598 -20.06 -61.71 73.58
N GLN A 599 -21.15 -60.97 73.80
CA GLN A 599 -21.97 -60.39 72.70
C GLN A 599 -21.54 -58.98 72.25
N GLN A 600 -20.63 -58.31 72.98
CA GLN A 600 -20.08 -57.00 72.62
C GLN A 600 -18.76 -57.07 71.81
N ALA A 601 -18.23 -58.25 71.53
CA ALA A 601 -16.91 -58.43 70.91
C ALA A 601 -16.91 -58.71 69.39
N GLN A 602 -18.04 -58.60 68.68
CA GLN A 602 -18.13 -58.85 67.22
C GLN A 602 -18.53 -57.61 66.38
N GLN A 603 -17.99 -56.43 66.68
CA GLN A 603 -18.14 -55.24 65.81
C GLN A 603 -16.82 -54.54 65.44
N PRO A 604 -15.99 -55.16 64.59
CA PRO A 604 -15.16 -54.37 63.66
C PRO A 604 -15.31 -54.76 62.18
N TYR A 605 -15.86 -55.93 61.86
CA TYR A 605 -15.86 -56.46 60.49
C TYR A 605 -16.98 -55.91 59.59
N SER A 606 -18.17 -55.56 60.13
CA SER A 606 -19.26 -55.07 59.27
C SER A 606 -19.00 -53.67 58.72
N TYR A 607 -18.43 -52.76 59.52
CA TYR A 607 -18.10 -51.40 59.08
C TYR A 607 -16.98 -51.39 58.02
N LEU A 608 -16.00 -52.31 58.14
CA LEU A 608 -14.95 -52.48 57.14
C LEU A 608 -15.48 -53.11 55.85
N ILE A 609 -16.40 -54.08 55.94
CA ILE A 609 -17.03 -54.69 54.76
C ILE A 609 -17.91 -53.68 54.03
N ASP A 610 -18.68 -52.86 54.75
CA ASP A 610 -19.56 -51.86 54.12
C ASP A 610 -18.76 -50.69 53.51
N THR A 611 -17.63 -50.28 54.11
CA THR A 611 -16.73 -49.28 53.52
C THR A 611 -15.97 -49.81 52.31
N VAL A 612 -15.56 -51.08 52.31
CA VAL A 612 -14.99 -51.74 51.13
C VAL A 612 -16.05 -51.87 50.03
N ARG A 613 -17.29 -52.24 50.35
CA ARG A 613 -18.38 -52.29 49.37
C ARG A 613 -18.73 -50.92 48.77
N GLN A 614 -18.71 -49.85 49.57
CA GLN A 614 -18.89 -48.49 49.07
C GLN A 614 -17.72 -48.01 48.19
N ARG A 615 -16.49 -48.40 48.52
CA ARG A 615 -15.31 -48.15 47.67
C ARG A 615 -15.42 -48.93 46.36
N ASP A 616 -15.86 -50.18 46.39
CA ASP A 616 -16.02 -51.02 45.19
C ASP A 616 -17.12 -50.47 44.26
N THR A 617 -18.24 -49.98 44.80
CA THR A 617 -19.27 -49.31 43.96
C THR A 617 -18.79 -48.00 43.36
N GLN A 618 -17.97 -47.23 44.08
CA GLN A 618 -17.32 -46.03 43.54
C GLN A 618 -16.29 -46.36 42.46
N ILE A 619 -15.53 -47.45 42.62
CA ILE A 619 -14.58 -47.91 41.60
C ILE A 619 -15.32 -48.37 40.34
N LEU A 620 -16.47 -49.05 40.48
CA LEU A 620 -17.28 -49.44 39.34
C LEU A 620 -17.86 -48.24 38.58
N SER A 621 -18.38 -47.22 39.29
CA SER A 621 -18.91 -46.02 38.63
C SER A 621 -17.82 -45.19 37.95
N LEU A 622 -16.62 -45.11 38.53
CA LEU A 622 -15.47 -44.46 37.90
C LEU A 622 -14.98 -45.23 36.68
N ARG A 623 -15.00 -46.58 36.71
CA ARG A 623 -14.65 -47.40 35.54
C ARG A 623 -15.65 -47.22 34.40
N GLU A 624 -16.95 -47.19 34.69
CA GLU A 624 -17.97 -46.89 33.68
C GLU A 624 -17.80 -45.48 33.08
N ARG A 625 -17.41 -44.50 33.90
CA ARG A 625 -17.12 -43.14 33.43
C ARG A 625 -15.88 -43.10 32.54
N ILE A 626 -14.84 -43.85 32.86
CA ILE A 626 -13.64 -43.97 32.02
C ILE A 626 -13.97 -44.63 30.70
N THR A 627 -14.74 -45.73 30.69
CA THR A 627 -15.14 -46.40 29.44
C THR A 627 -16.00 -45.50 28.55
N GLN A 628 -16.92 -44.72 29.12
CA GLN A 628 -17.70 -43.72 28.36
C GLN A 628 -16.80 -42.63 27.76
N LEU A 629 -15.84 -42.11 28.53
CA LEU A 629 -14.91 -41.09 28.04
C LEU A 629 -13.97 -41.65 26.96
N GLU A 630 -13.55 -42.91 27.07
CA GLU A 630 -12.77 -43.60 26.03
C GLU A 630 -13.58 -43.80 24.74
N GLU A 631 -14.88 -44.11 24.83
CA GLU A 631 -15.77 -44.20 23.68
C GLU A 631 -15.99 -42.84 23.02
N ASP A 632 -16.18 -41.77 23.81
CA ASP A 632 -16.30 -40.39 23.31
C ASP A 632 -15.01 -39.90 22.63
N THR A 633 -13.84 -40.24 23.19
CA THR A 633 -12.54 -39.92 22.54
C THR A 633 -12.34 -40.70 21.24
N ARG A 634 -12.77 -41.97 21.18
CA ARG A 634 -12.74 -42.74 19.93
C ARG A 634 -13.70 -42.18 18.88
N TYR A 635 -14.90 -41.76 19.28
CA TYR A 635 -15.87 -41.15 18.37
C TYR A 635 -15.37 -39.81 17.80
N THR A 636 -14.80 -38.95 18.65
CA THR A 636 -14.21 -37.68 18.22
C THR A 636 -12.98 -37.87 17.35
N HIS A 637 -12.09 -38.82 17.69
CA HIS A 637 -10.94 -39.17 16.85
C HIS A 637 -11.37 -39.70 15.49
N HIS A 638 -12.38 -40.57 15.42
CA HIS A 638 -12.89 -41.11 14.17
C HIS A 638 -13.60 -40.04 13.31
N SER A 639 -14.25 -39.06 13.94
CA SER A 639 -14.82 -37.88 13.26
C SER A 639 -13.73 -36.97 12.67
N LEU A 640 -12.68 -36.67 13.44
CA LEU A 640 -11.52 -35.88 12.98
C LEU A 640 -10.78 -36.55 11.83
N GLU A 641 -10.64 -37.87 11.87
CA GLU A 641 -9.99 -38.65 10.81
C GLU A 641 -10.84 -38.64 9.52
N LYS A 642 -12.17 -38.76 9.62
CA LYS A 642 -13.08 -38.60 8.46
C LYS A 642 -13.00 -37.20 7.85
N VAL A 643 -12.96 -36.14 8.67
CA VAL A 643 -12.81 -34.76 8.19
C VAL A 643 -11.45 -34.56 7.51
N SER A 644 -10.38 -35.15 8.04
CA SER A 644 -9.05 -35.09 7.45
C SER A 644 -8.97 -35.83 6.10
N VAL A 645 -9.60 -37.01 6.00
CA VAL A 645 -9.69 -37.76 4.74
C VAL A 645 -10.54 -37.02 3.70
N LEU A 646 -11.65 -36.40 4.10
CA LEU A 646 -12.45 -35.55 3.20
C LEU A 646 -11.65 -34.33 2.73
N GLY A 647 -10.89 -33.67 3.61
CA GLY A 647 -9.99 -32.57 3.25
C GLY A 647 -8.93 -32.98 2.22
N LEU A 648 -8.29 -34.13 2.42
CA LEU A 648 -7.32 -34.68 1.45
C LEU A 648 -7.99 -35.06 0.11
N SER A 649 -9.23 -35.56 0.14
CA SER A 649 -9.96 -35.89 -1.11
C SER A 649 -10.31 -34.65 -1.93
N VAL A 650 -10.67 -33.55 -1.27
CA VAL A 650 -10.93 -32.25 -1.93
C VAL A 650 -9.64 -31.69 -2.50
N GLN A 651 -8.55 -31.74 -1.75
CA GLN A 651 -7.23 -31.26 -2.19
C GLN A 651 -6.68 -32.06 -3.38
N ILE A 652 -6.86 -33.38 -3.39
CA ILE A 652 -6.52 -34.23 -4.55
C ILE A 652 -7.42 -33.93 -5.76
N SER A 653 -8.70 -33.58 -5.53
CA SER A 653 -9.62 -33.21 -6.62
C SER A 653 -9.23 -31.87 -7.25
N GLU A 654 -8.83 -30.88 -6.43
CA GLU A 654 -8.29 -29.60 -6.92
C GLU A 654 -6.97 -29.78 -7.68
N GLU A 655 -6.08 -30.65 -7.20
CA GLU A 655 -4.83 -30.97 -7.91
C GLU A 655 -5.09 -31.71 -9.23
N MET A 656 -6.07 -32.62 -9.28
CA MET A 656 -6.48 -33.30 -10.52
C MET A 656 -7.11 -32.33 -11.52
N GLU A 657 -7.97 -31.39 -11.09
CA GLU A 657 -8.50 -30.34 -11.96
C GLU A 657 -7.38 -29.44 -12.51
N GLY A 658 -6.38 -29.10 -11.70
CA GLY A 658 -5.19 -28.37 -12.14
C GLY A 658 -4.39 -29.12 -13.22
N VAL A 659 -4.20 -30.43 -13.07
CA VAL A 659 -3.51 -31.27 -14.06
C VAL A 659 -4.32 -31.40 -15.35
N VAL A 660 -5.64 -31.49 -15.28
CA VAL A 660 -6.53 -31.49 -16.47
C VAL A 660 -6.45 -30.14 -17.19
N ILE A 661 -6.48 -29.01 -16.48
CA ILE A 661 -6.32 -27.69 -17.08
C ILE A 661 -4.95 -27.55 -17.77
N LEU A 662 -3.89 -28.05 -17.14
CA LEU A 662 -2.54 -28.08 -17.73
C LEU A 662 -2.47 -28.99 -18.96
N SER A 663 -3.14 -30.15 -18.98
CA SER A 663 -3.16 -31.04 -20.15
C SER A 663 -3.94 -30.43 -21.32
N HIS A 664 -5.06 -29.73 -21.04
CA HIS A 664 -5.80 -28.97 -22.05
C HIS A 664 -4.99 -27.78 -22.60
N LEU A 665 -4.22 -27.08 -21.76
CA LEU A 665 -3.32 -26.00 -22.20
C LEU A 665 -2.14 -26.51 -23.03
N VAL A 666 -1.56 -27.66 -22.68
CA VAL A 666 -0.50 -28.31 -23.49
C VAL A 666 -1.06 -28.78 -24.83
N SER A 667 -2.24 -29.41 -24.85
CA SER A 667 -2.90 -29.85 -26.09
C SER A 667 -3.32 -28.67 -26.99
N ALA A 668 -3.76 -27.55 -26.41
CA ALA A 668 -4.02 -26.31 -27.14
C ALA A 668 -2.73 -25.71 -27.74
N ARG A 669 -1.61 -25.79 -27.02
CA ARG A 669 -0.29 -25.33 -27.50
C ARG A 669 0.27 -26.20 -28.61
N GLU A 670 0.08 -27.53 -28.54
CA GLU A 670 0.44 -28.45 -29.63
C GLU A 670 -0.43 -28.25 -30.87
N SER A 671 -1.72 -27.96 -30.70
CA SER A 671 -2.64 -27.63 -31.80
C SER A 671 -2.27 -26.32 -32.51
N LEU A 672 -1.78 -25.31 -31.76
CA LEU A 672 -1.28 -24.05 -32.32
C LEU A 672 0.07 -24.21 -33.04
N CYS A 673 0.91 -25.17 -32.63
CA CYS A 673 2.18 -25.46 -33.31
C CYS A 673 1.99 -26.27 -34.60
N PHE A 674 0.97 -27.14 -34.68
CA PHE A 674 0.66 -27.88 -35.91
C PHE A 674 -0.11 -27.06 -36.96
N GLY A 675 -0.70 -25.92 -36.59
CA GLY A 675 -1.38 -25.00 -37.51
C GLY A 675 -0.47 -24.09 -38.34
N PHE A 676 0.83 -24.00 -38.03
CA PHE A 676 1.78 -23.12 -38.72
C PHE A 676 2.71 -23.82 -39.72
N VAL A 677 2.57 -25.15 -39.92
CA VAL A 677 3.43 -25.95 -40.83
C VAL A 677 2.65 -26.47 -42.06
N ARG A 678 1.42 -25.99 -42.31
CA ARG A 678 0.58 -26.48 -43.42
C ARG A 678 0.05 -25.40 -44.37
N SER A 679 0.75 -24.27 -44.46
CA SER A 679 0.40 -23.13 -45.32
C SER A 679 1.60 -22.62 -46.12
N ASP A 680 2.47 -23.52 -46.59
CA ASP A 680 3.45 -23.27 -47.66
C ASP A 680 3.76 -24.61 -48.37
N LEU A 681 2.81 -25.05 -49.20
CA LEU A 681 2.97 -26.00 -50.31
C LEU A 681 1.78 -25.91 -51.26
#